data_AF-A0A352L274-F1
#
_entry.id   AF-A0A352L274-F1
#
_cell.length_a   1.000
_cell.length_b   1.000
_cell.length_c   1.000
_cell.angle_alpha   90.00
_cell.angle_beta   90.00
_cell.angle_gamma   90.00
#
_symmetry.space_group_name_H-M   'P 1'
#
loop_
_entity.id
_entity.type
_entity.pdbx_description
1 polymer ?
#
loop_
_entity_poly.entity_id
_entity_poly.type
_entity_poly.pdbx_seq_one_letter_code
_entity_poly.pdbx_strand_id
1 'polypeptide(L)'
;MAALLSVLSVGGMKMSLSQVIARYFAVLTVLCTGLTVMAQTTDPDITETNPAEARGLEERLVTRVRQLTFEGRRAGESYFSADGRRMIFQSEREPGNPFFQIYLMDLESGETQRVSPGTGKTTCAWIHPQGDRVLFASTQEDPDAKLEQQQEIELRASGKERRYAWDYDLFYDIYEYDLAAKTYRPLTREKGYDAEGSWSPDGSLIAFASNRSAYEETLTPEQQKAFELDPAWANEICVMNADGSNVRRLTSSPGYDGGPFFSPDGKRICWRRFSENGAVAEVMTMNIDGSDQRQLTKLGAMSWAPYFHPSGQYLIFTTNRHGFANFELYLVDAEAKHEPVRVTHTPGFDGLPVFSPDGAGLAWTAGRTVSGQSQIFMAEWNHAKALELLGLSSAQSAAAVAGTGRVMGAGVEGRGDFAPADAVRHVEYLCRPQLGGRLTGTKGEQLATNYVALHFETLGLEPAGDDGSWFQEFEFTSGVSAGPKNAATAAGHVLELKKDWQPAAFSANVELQRGDVVFAGYGLRVPAADGHEEYDSYVHLDVKDKWVLAFRFMPEKLTPEQRQHFGRFSSLRFKAMQARDLGARGLIIVSGPTSGVRDQLVPLQFDGSLAGAGLPVVSLSDAAAQYLFSAAGKDLKTVQEKLDSGVPAIGYPLKDAVFEAAVDIVHEKKKGRNVLGRLQVNEEQAGQVVVVGAHIDHLGTGPNGNSLARDDERGGIHFGADDNASGVSALMQMAEALANAKQAGQLQGSRDIVFAAWSGEELGLLGSSHYVKHLETLFSKHAAAAEGEGAAGEKQPRADGAAGEAEKPKEDPLSGPNTGGLNLYIAACLNMDMVGRLQEKLVLQGIGSSPAWQSLVERANVPLGLSISLQNDSYLPTDASVFFLHGVPILSAFTGNHGEYHTPRDTPEKLNYEGISKVARLMSLVCRQLISAEKPPQYAAQERPAEGQRRAALRAWLGTVPDYAQSDLAGVLLSGVAKGGPAEKSGVKGGDVIVKLAGKKIENIYDYTYAIESLKSGQETEIVVTRDGRELSFRVTPGSRD
;
A
#
# COMPACT_ATOMS: atom_id res chain seq x y z
N MET A 1 5.74 -24.66 44.72
CA MET A 1 5.09 -25.75 45.50
C MET A 1 6.07 -26.43 46.48
N ALA A 2 6.99 -25.67 47.11
CA ALA A 2 7.94 -26.17 48.10
C ALA A 2 8.19 -25.16 49.26
N ALA A 3 7.23 -24.26 49.50
CA ALA A 3 7.32 -23.26 50.58
C ALA A 3 5.93 -22.95 51.18
N LEU A 4 5.08 -23.96 51.35
CA LEU A 4 3.77 -23.78 51.99
C LEU A 4 3.28 -25.06 52.70
N LEU A 5 4.18 -25.70 53.44
CA LEU A 5 3.83 -26.78 54.38
C LEU A 5 4.68 -26.65 55.65
N SER A 6 4.31 -25.70 56.51
CA SER A 6 4.60 -25.78 57.93
C SER A 6 3.41 -25.21 58.70
N VAL A 7 2.91 -26.00 59.64
CA VAL A 7 1.85 -25.71 60.61
C VAL A 7 0.43 -25.93 60.08
N LEU A 8 -0.06 -27.16 60.26
CA LEU A 8 -1.35 -27.45 60.91
C LEU A 8 -1.40 -28.96 61.21
N SER A 9 -1.04 -29.32 62.44
CA SER A 9 -1.38 -30.57 63.10
C SER A 9 -2.42 -30.22 64.15
N VAL A 10 -3.61 -30.80 64.10
CA VAL A 10 -4.28 -31.54 65.20
C VAL A 10 -5.62 -32.10 64.68
N GLY A 11 -5.78 -33.43 64.78
CA GLY A 11 -7.04 -34.17 64.67
C GLY A 11 -7.43 -34.55 63.23
N GLY A 12 -7.42 -35.80 62.77
CA GLY A 12 -7.39 -37.07 63.48
C GLY A 12 -8.37 -38.04 62.80
N MET A 13 -8.04 -38.52 61.59
CA MET A 13 -8.51 -39.82 61.07
C MET A 13 -7.73 -40.16 59.79
N LYS A 14 -6.95 -41.25 59.85
CA LYS A 14 -6.23 -41.83 58.71
C LYS A 14 -7.20 -42.70 57.89
N MET A 15 -7.40 -42.39 56.63
CA MET A 15 -7.85 -43.36 55.62
C MET A 15 -6.74 -43.58 54.60
N SER A 16 -6.49 -44.84 54.21
CA SER A 16 -5.42 -45.19 53.27
C SER A 16 -5.76 -44.75 51.84
N LEU A 17 -4.73 -44.32 51.11
CA LEU A 17 -4.81 -43.87 49.72
C LEU A 17 -5.44 -44.92 48.77
N SER A 18 -5.38 -46.20 49.14
CA SER A 18 -6.01 -47.31 48.41
C SER A 18 -7.54 -47.34 48.51
N GLN A 19 -8.15 -46.79 49.56
CA GLN A 19 -9.63 -46.74 49.70
C GLN A 19 -10.24 -45.50 49.05
N VAL A 20 -9.46 -44.44 48.82
CA VAL A 20 -9.90 -43.24 48.07
C VAL A 20 -9.94 -43.53 46.57
N ILE A 21 -8.98 -44.30 46.05
CA ILE A 21 -8.91 -44.65 44.62
C ILE A 21 -10.02 -45.65 44.21
N ALA A 22 -10.40 -46.59 45.10
CA ALA A 22 -11.46 -47.56 44.82
C ALA A 22 -12.88 -46.95 44.82
N ARG A 23 -13.11 -45.83 45.52
CA ARG A 23 -14.39 -45.09 45.45
C ARG A 23 -14.45 -44.09 44.29
N TYR A 24 -13.31 -43.57 43.83
CA TYR A 24 -13.25 -42.71 42.64
C TYR A 24 -13.53 -43.48 41.34
N PHE A 25 -13.19 -44.77 41.25
CA PHE A 25 -13.49 -45.60 40.07
C PHE A 25 -14.92 -46.18 40.03
N ALA A 26 -15.63 -46.24 41.16
CA ALA A 26 -17.02 -46.72 41.20
C ALA A 26 -18.05 -45.61 40.93
N VAL A 27 -17.70 -44.33 41.15
CA VAL A 27 -18.57 -43.19 40.82
C VAL A 27 -18.42 -42.76 39.35
N LEU A 28 -17.27 -43.01 38.72
CA LEU A 28 -17.07 -42.70 37.30
C LEU A 28 -17.79 -43.68 36.34
N THR A 29 -18.11 -44.90 36.78
CA THR A 29 -18.76 -45.92 35.93
C THR A 29 -20.30 -45.89 36.02
N VAL A 30 -20.87 -45.17 36.98
CA VAL A 30 -22.33 -44.92 37.07
C VAL A 30 -22.72 -43.55 36.45
N LEU A 31 -21.77 -42.65 36.22
CA LEU A 31 -21.99 -41.41 35.45
C LEU A 31 -21.92 -41.61 33.93
N CYS A 32 -21.43 -42.77 33.44
CA CYS A 32 -21.36 -43.08 32.00
C CYS A 32 -22.54 -43.89 31.45
N THR A 33 -23.57 -44.18 32.25
CA THR A 33 -24.82 -44.87 31.80
C THR A 33 -26.11 -44.16 32.25
N GLY A 34 -26.00 -42.88 32.60
CA GLY A 34 -27.14 -41.95 32.75
C GLY A 34 -27.18 -40.82 31.71
N LEU A 35 -26.16 -40.73 30.85
CA LEU A 35 -26.11 -39.84 29.68
C LEU A 35 -26.82 -40.52 28.49
N THR A 36 -28.13 -40.74 28.61
CA THR A 36 -28.96 -41.09 27.43
C THR A 36 -30.42 -40.67 27.53
N VAL A 37 -30.84 -39.91 28.56
CA VAL A 37 -32.19 -39.29 28.59
C VAL A 37 -32.13 -37.94 29.30
N MET A 38 -31.67 -36.92 28.59
CA MET A 38 -32.14 -35.51 28.64
C MET A 38 -31.64 -34.85 27.34
N ALA A 39 -31.98 -35.47 26.20
CA ALA A 39 -32.08 -34.77 24.94
C ALA A 39 -33.53 -34.28 24.85
N GLN A 40 -33.71 -33.00 24.46
CA GLN A 40 -34.92 -32.16 24.40
C GLN A 40 -34.88 -31.09 25.50
N THR A 41 -34.25 -29.94 25.31
CA THR A 41 -34.34 -29.03 24.15
C THR A 41 -32.98 -28.40 23.86
N THR A 42 -32.29 -28.87 22.82
CA THR A 42 -31.17 -28.15 22.22
C THR A 42 -31.75 -27.11 21.27
N ASP A 43 -31.55 -25.84 21.58
CA ASP A 43 -31.82 -24.72 20.68
C ASP A 43 -31.08 -24.98 19.35
N PRO A 44 -31.76 -25.04 18.19
CA PRO A 44 -31.16 -25.45 16.92
C PRO A 44 -30.11 -24.49 16.34
N ASP A 45 -29.76 -23.41 17.04
CA ASP A 45 -28.92 -22.30 16.56
C ASP A 45 -27.43 -22.42 16.94
N ILE A 46 -27.01 -23.48 17.62
CA ILE A 46 -25.60 -23.72 18.04
C ILE A 46 -24.85 -24.57 17.00
N THR A 47 -24.98 -24.24 15.72
CA THR A 47 -24.11 -24.77 14.67
C THR A 47 -23.04 -23.73 14.35
N GLU A 48 -21.76 -24.13 14.35
CA GLU A 48 -20.66 -23.30 13.82
C GLU A 48 -21.00 -22.93 12.37
N THR A 49 -21.48 -21.70 12.18
CA THR A 49 -21.82 -21.19 10.85
C THR A 49 -20.53 -21.02 10.06
N ASN A 50 -20.47 -21.54 8.84
CA ASN A 50 -19.30 -21.35 7.97
C ASN A 50 -19.05 -19.82 7.81
N PRO A 51 -17.81 -19.32 7.90
CA PRO A 51 -17.50 -17.89 7.74
C PRO A 51 -18.13 -17.23 6.50
N ALA A 52 -18.26 -17.94 5.38
CA ALA A 52 -18.90 -17.39 4.18
C ALA A 52 -20.43 -17.21 4.35
N GLU A 53 -21.07 -18.14 5.04
CA GLU A 53 -22.50 -18.09 5.35
C GLU A 53 -22.78 -17.04 6.43
N ALA A 54 -21.92 -16.94 7.45
CA ALA A 54 -21.97 -15.88 8.46
C ALA A 54 -21.93 -14.49 7.83
N ARG A 55 -21.00 -14.25 6.87
CA ARG A 55 -20.96 -12.98 6.13
C ARG A 55 -22.24 -12.70 5.34
N GLY A 56 -22.78 -13.70 4.64
CA GLY A 56 -24.03 -13.53 3.89
C GLY A 56 -25.24 -13.18 4.78
N LEU A 57 -25.25 -13.66 6.03
CA LEU A 57 -26.27 -13.29 7.02
C LEU A 57 -26.07 -11.86 7.53
N GLU A 58 -24.83 -11.47 7.82
CA GLU A 58 -24.45 -10.12 8.27
C GLU A 58 -24.76 -9.04 7.22
N GLU A 59 -24.50 -9.32 5.93
CA GLU A 59 -24.68 -8.39 4.80
C GLU A 59 -26.11 -7.84 4.64
N ARG A 60 -27.10 -8.48 5.28
CA ARG A 60 -28.50 -8.02 5.31
C ARG A 60 -28.67 -6.76 6.16
N LEU A 61 -27.84 -6.58 7.18
CA LEU A 61 -27.92 -5.51 8.17
C LEU A 61 -26.71 -4.60 8.16
N VAL A 62 -25.52 -5.15 7.93
CA VAL A 62 -24.24 -4.41 7.91
C VAL A 62 -23.50 -4.64 6.59
N THR A 63 -23.10 -3.58 5.92
CA THR A 63 -22.29 -3.67 4.69
C THR A 63 -21.09 -2.73 4.74
N ARG A 64 -20.10 -2.95 3.86
CA ARG A 64 -18.85 -2.15 3.80
C ARG A 64 -18.12 -2.08 5.15
N VAL A 65 -18.04 -3.21 5.83
CA VAL A 65 -17.33 -3.34 7.11
C VAL A 65 -15.86 -2.95 6.94
N ARG A 66 -15.39 -2.00 7.75
CA ARG A 66 -13.99 -1.55 7.79
C ARG A 66 -13.50 -1.35 9.22
N GLN A 67 -12.21 -1.61 9.44
CA GLN A 67 -11.55 -1.33 10.72
C GLN A 67 -11.21 0.17 10.81
N LEU A 68 -11.44 0.80 11.97
CA LEU A 68 -11.15 2.20 12.24
C LEU A 68 -9.85 2.39 13.03
N THR A 69 -9.52 1.46 13.94
CA THR A 69 -8.33 1.57 14.79
C THR A 69 -7.33 0.46 14.50
N PHE A 70 -6.07 0.82 14.29
CA PHE A 70 -4.99 -0.10 13.92
C PHE A 70 -3.83 -0.11 14.92
N GLU A 71 -3.75 0.94 15.74
CA GLU A 71 -2.67 1.14 16.71
C GLU A 71 -3.04 0.63 18.10
N GLY A 72 -2.01 0.18 18.81
CA GLY A 72 -2.12 -0.28 20.19
C GLY A 72 -2.51 -1.74 20.32
N ARG A 73 -2.38 -2.26 21.55
CA ARG A 73 -2.72 -3.65 21.87
C ARG A 73 -4.21 -3.94 21.73
N ARG A 74 -5.03 -2.93 22.02
CA ARG A 74 -6.48 -3.00 21.92
C ARG A 74 -7.11 -1.61 21.88
N ALA A 75 -8.25 -1.52 21.23
CA ALA A 75 -9.17 -0.40 21.29
C ALA A 75 -10.59 -0.93 21.45
N GLY A 76 -11.45 -0.15 22.09
CA GLY A 76 -12.86 -0.46 22.23
C GLY A 76 -13.63 0.74 22.73
N GLU A 77 -14.91 0.54 23.02
CA GLU A 77 -15.84 1.54 23.59
C GLU A 77 -15.74 2.90 22.91
N SER A 78 -16.47 3.05 21.80
CA SER A 78 -16.44 4.25 20.97
C SER A 78 -17.79 4.95 20.93
N TYR A 79 -17.80 6.28 20.83
CA TYR A 79 -19.02 7.08 20.67
C TYR A 79 -18.81 8.20 19.65
N PHE A 80 -19.83 8.45 18.83
CA PHE A 80 -19.81 9.52 17.83
C PHE A 80 -20.10 10.89 18.47
N SER A 81 -19.52 11.96 17.90
CA SER A 81 -20.02 13.32 18.12
C SER A 81 -21.42 13.48 17.52
N ALA A 82 -22.20 14.45 18.02
CA ALA A 82 -23.56 14.68 17.55
C ALA A 82 -23.67 15.00 16.05
N ASP A 83 -22.62 15.57 15.45
CA ASP A 83 -22.51 15.85 14.01
C ASP A 83 -21.96 14.68 13.18
N GLY A 84 -21.58 13.57 13.84
CA GLY A 84 -21.02 12.37 13.21
C GLY A 84 -19.60 12.53 12.66
N ARG A 85 -18.93 13.66 12.88
CA ARG A 85 -17.59 13.94 12.30
C ARG A 85 -16.43 13.44 13.13
N ARG A 86 -16.63 13.23 14.43
CA ARG A 86 -15.60 12.76 15.37
C ARG A 86 -16.06 11.52 16.11
N MET A 87 -15.09 10.74 16.57
CA MET A 87 -15.31 9.56 17.39
C MET A 87 -14.39 9.64 18.61
N ILE A 88 -14.96 9.51 19.81
CA ILE A 88 -14.19 9.31 21.03
C ILE A 88 -14.11 7.83 21.34
N PHE A 89 -12.96 7.34 21.79
CA PHE A 89 -12.79 5.93 22.12
C PHE A 89 -11.65 5.70 23.11
N GLN A 90 -11.58 4.51 23.70
CA GLN A 90 -10.48 4.11 24.58
C GLN A 90 -9.51 3.15 23.90
N SER A 91 -8.22 3.29 24.18
CA SER A 91 -7.19 2.41 23.62
C SER A 91 -5.94 2.28 24.51
N GLU A 92 -5.34 1.09 24.52
CA GLU A 92 -4.01 0.83 25.04
C GLU A 92 -2.98 0.91 23.90
N ARG A 93 -2.44 2.10 23.65
CA ARG A 93 -1.54 2.32 22.50
C ARG A 93 -0.21 2.99 22.81
N GLU A 94 -0.02 3.50 24.02
CA GLU A 94 1.21 4.19 24.38
C GLU A 94 2.22 3.24 25.02
N PRO A 95 3.47 3.15 24.52
CA PRO A 95 4.48 2.25 25.11
C PRO A 95 4.78 2.53 26.59
N GLY A 96 4.63 3.78 27.03
CA GLY A 96 4.85 4.21 28.42
C GLY A 96 3.60 4.12 29.32
N ASN A 97 2.45 3.68 28.80
CA ASN A 97 1.21 3.57 29.58
C ASN A 97 0.54 2.20 29.35
N PRO A 98 0.46 1.34 30.38
CA PRO A 98 -0.16 0.03 30.28
C PRO A 98 -1.70 0.06 30.37
N PHE A 99 -2.31 1.21 30.66
CA PHE A 99 -3.75 1.33 30.88
C PHE A 99 -4.46 1.97 29.68
N PHE A 100 -5.77 1.74 29.59
CA PHE A 100 -6.62 2.45 28.64
C PHE A 100 -6.52 3.96 28.85
N GLN A 101 -6.36 4.67 27.75
CA GLN A 101 -6.45 6.13 27.66
C GLN A 101 -7.53 6.50 26.64
N ILE A 102 -8.09 7.70 26.79
CA ILE A 102 -9.15 8.23 25.94
C ILE A 102 -8.56 9.07 24.79
N TYR A 103 -9.05 8.80 23.58
CA TYR A 103 -8.64 9.43 22.34
C TYR A 103 -9.83 9.98 21.57
N LEU A 104 -9.63 11.11 20.89
CA LEU A 104 -10.58 11.70 19.96
C LEU A 104 -10.02 11.58 18.54
N MET A 105 -10.76 10.92 17.66
CA MET A 105 -10.48 10.77 16.23
C MET A 105 -11.39 11.67 15.41
N ASP A 106 -10.80 12.34 14.42
CA ASP A 106 -11.52 12.99 13.35
C ASP A 106 -11.77 11.97 12.22
N LEU A 107 -13.03 11.72 11.87
CA LEU A 107 -13.42 10.68 10.92
C LEU A 107 -13.25 11.11 9.45
N GLU A 108 -12.93 12.38 9.19
CA GLU A 108 -12.69 12.91 7.84
C GLU A 108 -11.21 12.81 7.45
N SER A 109 -10.32 13.08 8.40
CA SER A 109 -8.87 13.05 8.24
C SER A 109 -8.21 11.77 8.75
N GLY A 110 -8.85 11.05 9.69
CA GLY A 110 -8.27 9.92 10.42
C GLY A 110 -7.29 10.34 11.54
N GLU A 111 -7.07 11.64 11.74
CA GLU A 111 -6.18 12.15 12.79
C GLU A 111 -6.75 11.81 14.17
N THR A 112 -5.88 11.38 15.09
CA THR A 112 -6.25 10.96 16.43
C THR A 112 -5.39 11.68 17.47
N GLN A 113 -6.01 12.20 18.53
CA GLN A 113 -5.32 12.84 19.65
C GLN A 113 -5.76 12.25 20.99
N ARG A 114 -4.83 12.16 21.95
CA ARG A 114 -5.18 11.82 23.34
C ARG A 114 -5.84 13.03 24.01
N VAL A 115 -6.97 12.79 24.67
CA VAL A 115 -7.68 13.82 25.48
C VAL A 115 -7.58 13.55 26.98
N SER A 116 -7.27 12.33 27.36
CA SER A 116 -6.97 11.94 28.75
C SER A 116 -5.55 12.38 29.19
N PRO A 117 -5.28 12.44 30.52
CA PRO A 117 -4.02 12.97 31.04
C PRO A 117 -2.77 12.11 30.73
N GLY A 118 -2.93 10.82 30.41
CA GLY A 118 -1.80 9.90 30.26
C GLY A 118 -1.28 9.32 31.59
N THR A 119 -2.01 9.49 32.69
CA THR A 119 -1.70 8.95 34.01
C THR A 119 -3.00 8.52 34.68
N GLY A 120 -2.94 7.43 35.46
CA GLY A 120 -4.13 6.78 36.00
C GLY A 120 -4.87 5.97 34.95
N LYS A 121 -5.84 5.18 35.40
CA LYS A 121 -6.73 4.42 34.54
C LYS A 121 -7.82 5.35 34.02
N THR A 122 -8.36 5.07 32.83
CA THR A 122 -9.49 5.81 32.26
C THR A 122 -10.48 4.88 31.59
N THR A 123 -11.75 5.26 31.57
CA THR A 123 -12.82 4.49 30.93
C THR A 123 -14.00 5.37 30.55
N CYS A 124 -14.88 4.86 29.69
CA CYS A 124 -16.24 5.36 29.45
C CYS A 124 -16.30 6.86 29.14
N ALA A 125 -15.87 7.20 27.93
CA ALA A 125 -15.82 8.59 27.49
C ALA A 125 -17.03 8.99 26.65
N TRP A 126 -17.35 10.28 26.60
CA TRP A 126 -18.45 10.82 25.80
C TRP A 126 -18.13 12.22 25.26
N ILE A 127 -18.68 12.59 24.11
CA ILE A 127 -18.53 13.94 23.54
C ILE A 127 -19.79 14.75 23.85
N HIS A 128 -19.64 15.92 24.45
CA HIS A 128 -20.77 16.81 24.74
C HIS A 128 -21.54 17.11 23.43
N PRO A 129 -22.88 17.23 23.42
CA PRO A 129 -23.65 17.47 22.18
C PRO A 129 -23.24 18.72 21.39
N GLN A 130 -22.63 19.72 22.05
CA GLN A 130 -22.09 20.92 21.40
C GLN A 130 -20.70 20.68 20.75
N GLY A 131 -20.03 19.57 21.07
CA GLY A 131 -18.77 19.15 20.45
C GLY A 131 -17.51 19.87 20.96
N ASP A 132 -17.64 20.66 22.02
CA ASP A 132 -16.59 21.49 22.63
C ASP A 132 -15.91 20.82 23.84
N ARG A 133 -16.59 19.85 24.45
CA ARG A 133 -16.18 19.19 25.70
C ARG A 133 -16.31 17.68 25.63
N VAL A 134 -15.52 17.02 26.48
CA VAL A 134 -15.45 15.56 26.59
C VAL A 134 -15.64 15.14 28.04
N LEU A 135 -16.41 14.08 28.28
CA LEU A 135 -16.57 13.40 29.56
C LEU A 135 -15.70 12.13 29.56
N PHE A 136 -15.10 11.75 30.68
CA PHE A 136 -14.55 10.42 30.91
C PHE A 136 -14.35 10.16 32.41
N ALA A 137 -14.26 8.90 32.83
CA ALA A 137 -13.90 8.54 34.19
C ALA A 137 -12.40 8.27 34.32
N SER A 138 -11.77 8.68 35.43
CA SER A 138 -10.33 8.49 35.63
C SER A 138 -9.92 8.39 37.10
N THR A 139 -8.85 7.62 37.34
CA THR A 139 -8.11 7.59 38.62
C THR A 139 -6.91 8.56 38.64
N GLN A 140 -6.90 9.59 37.80
CA GLN A 140 -5.78 10.54 37.66
C GLN A 140 -5.37 11.27 38.95
N GLU A 141 -6.28 11.42 39.92
CA GLU A 141 -6.03 12.05 41.23
C GLU A 141 -5.70 11.01 42.33
N ASP A 142 -5.65 9.71 42.01
CA ASP A 142 -5.17 8.68 42.94
C ASP A 142 -3.69 8.94 43.29
N PRO A 143 -3.35 9.09 44.59
CA PRO A 143 -1.97 9.27 45.05
C PRO A 143 -1.00 8.21 44.54
N ASP A 144 -1.48 6.99 44.32
CA ASP A 144 -0.69 5.84 43.88
C ASP A 144 -0.77 5.58 42.36
N ALA A 145 -1.49 6.39 41.58
CA ALA A 145 -1.69 6.18 40.13
C ALA A 145 -0.39 5.90 39.35
N LYS A 146 0.66 6.67 39.63
CA LYS A 146 1.98 6.50 38.99
C LYS A 146 2.70 5.24 39.45
N LEU A 147 2.55 4.88 40.72
CA LEU A 147 3.12 3.68 41.29
C LEU A 147 2.46 2.44 40.69
N GLU A 148 1.13 2.42 40.58
CA GLU A 148 0.37 1.35 39.94
C GLU A 148 0.76 1.18 38.47
N GLN A 149 0.90 2.29 37.74
CA GLN A 149 1.34 2.29 36.35
C GLN A 149 2.72 1.63 36.20
N GLN A 150 3.67 1.97 37.06
CA GLN A 150 5.01 1.38 37.06
C GLN A 150 4.96 -0.12 37.40
N GLN A 151 4.18 -0.51 38.40
CA GLN A 151 4.03 -1.91 38.80
C GLN A 151 3.42 -2.77 37.68
N GLU A 152 2.45 -2.25 36.93
CA GLU A 152 1.84 -2.95 35.80
C GLU A 152 2.83 -3.11 34.63
N ILE A 153 3.65 -2.09 34.35
CA ILE A 153 4.73 -2.19 33.36
C ILE A 153 5.72 -3.30 33.74
N GLU A 154 6.16 -3.33 35.00
CA GLU A 154 7.09 -4.35 35.51
C GLU A 154 6.49 -5.76 35.49
N LEU A 155 5.19 -5.88 35.84
CA LEU A 155 4.48 -7.14 35.76
C LEU A 155 4.42 -7.67 34.33
N ARG A 156 4.03 -6.82 33.37
CA ARG A 156 3.98 -7.19 31.94
C ARG A 156 5.35 -7.57 31.41
N ALA A 157 6.41 -6.85 31.82
CA ALA A 157 7.79 -7.17 31.45
C ALA A 157 8.24 -8.53 32.00
N SER A 158 7.68 -8.99 33.12
CA SER A 158 7.97 -10.32 33.70
C SER A 158 7.33 -11.50 32.94
N GLY A 159 6.46 -11.23 31.96
CA GLY A 159 5.74 -12.26 31.20
C GLY A 159 4.61 -12.95 31.98
N LYS A 160 4.26 -12.45 33.17
CA LYS A 160 3.12 -12.94 33.94
C LYS A 160 1.83 -12.30 33.44
N GLU A 161 0.86 -13.13 33.06
CA GLU A 161 -0.49 -12.66 32.73
C GLU A 161 -1.42 -12.82 33.94
N ARG A 162 -2.22 -11.78 34.21
CA ARG A 162 -3.37 -11.87 35.11
C ARG A 162 -4.61 -12.18 34.28
N ARG A 163 -5.52 -12.97 34.83
CA ARG A 163 -6.85 -13.11 34.24
C ARG A 163 -7.53 -11.75 34.31
N TYR A 164 -8.14 -11.31 33.22
CA TYR A 164 -8.85 -10.04 33.16
C TYR A 164 -9.92 -9.97 34.27
N ALA A 165 -9.88 -8.90 35.05
CA ALA A 165 -10.90 -8.50 36.01
C ALA A 165 -11.10 -6.99 35.83
N TRP A 166 -12.35 -6.53 35.95
CA TRP A 166 -12.64 -5.10 35.94
C TRP A 166 -12.30 -4.53 37.31
N ASP A 167 -11.42 -3.53 37.35
CA ASP A 167 -10.98 -2.92 38.60
C ASP A 167 -11.97 -1.81 38.98
N TYR A 168 -12.67 -2.00 40.10
CA TYR A 168 -13.55 -0.99 40.70
C TYR A 168 -12.77 -0.14 41.71
N ASP A 169 -11.77 0.60 41.22
CA ASP A 169 -10.85 1.39 42.05
C ASP A 169 -11.59 2.48 42.82
N LEU A 170 -11.07 2.83 44.01
CA LEU A 170 -11.70 3.74 44.97
C LEU A 170 -11.69 5.23 44.56
N PHE A 171 -10.92 5.57 43.54
CA PHE A 171 -10.64 6.94 43.11
C PHE A 171 -11.11 7.18 41.67
N TYR A 172 -12.06 6.39 41.18
CA TYR A 172 -12.66 6.66 39.88
C TYR A 172 -13.63 7.81 40.01
N ASP A 173 -13.25 8.95 39.42
CA ASP A 173 -14.06 10.14 39.33
C ASP A 173 -14.37 10.49 37.88
N ILE A 174 -15.50 11.16 37.65
CA ILE A 174 -15.91 11.66 36.35
C ILE A 174 -15.30 13.05 36.13
N TYR A 175 -14.63 13.23 35.00
CA TYR A 175 -14.00 14.47 34.58
C TYR A 175 -14.64 15.01 33.30
N GLU A 176 -14.77 16.32 33.24
CA GLU A 176 -14.99 17.09 32.01
C GLU A 176 -13.65 17.63 31.51
N TYR A 177 -13.38 17.51 30.21
CA TYR A 177 -12.23 18.09 29.52
C TYR A 177 -12.68 19.08 28.46
N ASP A 178 -12.18 20.30 28.54
CA ASP A 178 -12.41 21.35 27.54
C ASP A 178 -11.40 21.22 26.40
N LEU A 179 -11.89 21.03 25.17
CA LEU A 179 -11.03 20.78 24.00
C LEU A 179 -10.22 22.02 23.59
N ALA A 180 -10.74 23.23 23.83
CA ALA A 180 -10.08 24.48 23.44
C ALA A 180 -9.08 24.94 24.51
N ALA A 181 -9.51 24.97 25.77
CA ALA A 181 -8.67 25.38 26.90
C ALA A 181 -7.65 24.30 27.31
N LYS A 182 -7.89 23.04 26.94
CA LYS A 182 -7.09 21.87 27.31
C LYS A 182 -6.96 21.71 28.83
N THR A 183 -8.08 21.90 29.53
CA THR A 183 -8.17 21.84 31.00
C THR A 183 -9.17 20.81 31.47
N TYR A 184 -8.88 20.16 32.59
CA TYR A 184 -9.73 19.18 33.24
C TYR A 184 -10.51 19.79 34.41
N ARG A 185 -11.78 19.41 34.57
CA ARG A 185 -12.62 19.73 35.72
C ARG A 185 -13.27 18.45 36.26
N PRO A 186 -13.01 18.06 37.52
CA PRO A 186 -13.73 16.96 38.14
C PRO A 186 -15.19 17.34 38.39
N LEU A 187 -16.10 16.43 38.07
CA LEU A 187 -17.55 16.53 38.34
C LEU A 187 -17.95 15.73 39.59
N THR A 188 -17.17 14.71 39.94
CA THR A 188 -17.32 13.93 41.17
C THR A 188 -16.00 13.93 41.94
N ARG A 189 -16.07 13.64 43.25
CA ARG A 189 -14.92 13.48 44.16
C ARG A 189 -15.19 12.46 45.27
N GLU A 190 -16.24 11.65 45.12
CA GLU A 190 -16.70 10.77 46.19
C GLU A 190 -15.92 9.47 46.15
N LYS A 191 -15.74 8.85 47.32
CA LYS A 191 -15.03 7.59 47.40
C LYS A 191 -15.84 6.50 46.69
N GLY A 192 -15.21 5.81 45.75
CA GLY A 192 -15.80 4.69 45.03
C GLY A 192 -15.53 4.73 43.53
N TYR A 193 -16.42 4.10 42.78
CA TYR A 193 -16.39 3.97 41.35
C TYR A 193 -17.48 4.83 40.73
N ASP A 194 -17.18 6.09 40.39
CA ASP A 194 -18.04 6.93 39.56
C ASP A 194 -17.57 6.84 38.10
N ALA A 195 -18.29 6.09 37.27
CA ALA A 195 -17.91 5.89 35.88
C ALA A 195 -19.12 5.59 34.97
N GLU A 196 -18.84 5.16 33.73
CA GLU A 196 -19.89 4.78 32.76
C GLU A 196 -20.87 5.92 32.47
N GLY A 197 -20.34 7.15 32.42
CA GLY A 197 -21.12 8.37 32.25
C GLY A 197 -21.53 8.62 30.80
N SER A 198 -22.77 9.08 30.59
CA SER A 198 -23.25 9.60 29.31
C SER A 198 -24.03 10.90 29.50
N TRP A 199 -23.88 11.85 28.55
CA TRP A 199 -24.69 13.07 28.53
C TRP A 199 -26.08 12.80 27.95
N SER A 200 -27.08 13.53 28.44
CA SER A 200 -28.38 13.61 27.77
C SER A 200 -28.26 14.24 26.38
N PRO A 201 -29.21 14.01 25.46
CA PRO A 201 -29.13 14.56 24.09
C PRO A 201 -29.05 16.09 24.02
N ASP A 202 -29.59 16.79 25.02
CA ASP A 202 -29.53 18.25 25.17
C ASP A 202 -28.29 18.73 25.95
N GLY A 203 -27.49 17.82 26.51
CA GLY A 203 -26.29 18.10 27.29
C GLY A 203 -26.54 18.61 28.70
N SER A 204 -27.78 18.61 29.20
CA SER A 204 -28.13 19.19 30.50
C SER A 204 -27.90 18.25 31.69
N LEU A 205 -27.94 16.93 31.47
CA LEU A 205 -27.82 15.90 32.49
C LEU A 205 -26.72 14.88 32.16
N ILE A 206 -26.19 14.23 33.19
CA ILE A 206 -25.28 13.09 33.07
C ILE A 206 -25.89 11.90 33.83
N ALA A 207 -26.03 10.75 33.17
CA ALA A 207 -26.35 9.48 33.81
C ALA A 207 -25.07 8.66 33.93
N PHE A 208 -24.86 7.99 35.06
CA PHE A 208 -23.61 7.29 35.35
C PHE A 208 -23.83 6.14 36.34
N ALA A 209 -22.86 5.22 36.44
CA ALA A 209 -22.84 4.13 37.41
C ALA A 209 -22.02 4.53 38.63
N SER A 210 -22.49 4.17 39.83
CA SER A 210 -21.85 4.55 41.09
C SER A 210 -22.10 3.55 42.20
N ASN A 211 -21.05 3.19 42.95
CA ASN A 211 -21.15 2.42 44.21
C ASN A 211 -20.93 3.28 45.47
N ARG A 212 -20.99 4.62 45.37
CA ARG A 212 -20.75 5.55 46.49
C ARG A 212 -21.63 5.28 47.71
N SER A 213 -22.86 4.82 47.51
CA SER A 213 -23.83 4.55 48.58
C SER A 213 -23.32 3.49 49.56
N ALA A 214 -22.55 2.51 49.09
CA ALA A 214 -21.94 1.49 49.95
C ALA A 214 -20.84 2.03 50.87
N TYR A 215 -20.28 3.20 50.57
CA TYR A 215 -19.30 3.89 51.43
C TYR A 215 -19.92 4.92 52.35
N GLU A 216 -21.06 5.49 51.97
CA GLU A 216 -21.76 6.55 52.71
C GLU A 216 -22.79 6.01 53.70
N GLU A 217 -23.46 4.91 53.36
CA GLU A 217 -24.55 4.32 54.15
C GLU A 217 -24.07 3.16 55.05
N THR A 218 -24.88 2.79 56.04
CA THR A 218 -24.61 1.61 56.88
C THR A 218 -25.23 0.36 56.25
N LEU A 219 -24.39 -0.54 55.74
CA LEU A 219 -24.81 -1.83 55.16
C LEU A 219 -25.17 -2.86 56.24
N THR A 220 -26.11 -3.78 55.94
CA THR A 220 -26.30 -4.97 56.80
C THR A 220 -25.08 -5.90 56.72
N PRO A 221 -24.87 -6.80 57.70
CA PRO A 221 -23.75 -7.75 57.65
C PRO A 221 -23.68 -8.58 56.35
N GLU A 222 -24.83 -8.94 55.79
CA GLU A 222 -24.92 -9.68 54.53
C GLU A 222 -24.51 -8.82 53.33
N GLN A 223 -24.97 -7.57 53.28
CA GLN A 223 -24.63 -6.61 52.22
C GLN A 223 -23.15 -6.22 52.28
N GLN A 224 -22.63 -5.98 53.49
CA GLN A 224 -21.21 -5.70 53.72
C GLN A 224 -20.35 -6.85 53.20
N LYS A 225 -20.73 -8.09 53.50
CA LYS A 225 -20.01 -9.28 53.00
C LYS A 225 -20.07 -9.40 51.47
N ALA A 226 -21.22 -9.11 50.85
CA ALA A 226 -21.36 -9.13 49.40
C ALA A 226 -20.46 -8.07 48.74
N PHE A 227 -20.46 -6.85 49.28
CA PHE A 227 -19.65 -5.74 48.80
C PHE A 227 -18.14 -5.97 48.96
N GLU A 228 -17.71 -6.58 50.07
CA GLU A 228 -16.30 -6.97 50.29
C GLU A 228 -15.83 -8.08 49.33
N LEU A 229 -16.74 -8.95 48.89
CA LEU A 229 -16.45 -9.99 47.91
C LEU A 229 -16.39 -9.43 46.48
N ASP A 230 -17.32 -8.53 46.14
CA ASP A 230 -17.42 -7.90 44.83
C ASP A 230 -17.97 -6.47 44.97
N PRO A 231 -17.12 -5.43 44.84
CA PRO A 231 -17.57 -4.04 44.90
C PRO A 231 -18.59 -3.67 43.82
N ALA A 232 -18.67 -4.45 42.73
CA ALA A 232 -19.67 -4.24 41.68
C ALA A 232 -21.10 -4.45 42.17
N TRP A 233 -21.29 -5.26 43.22
CA TRP A 233 -22.59 -5.60 43.78
C TRP A 233 -23.42 -4.38 44.21
N ALA A 234 -22.75 -3.27 44.57
CA ALA A 234 -23.37 -2.03 45.01
C ALA A 234 -23.47 -0.95 43.93
N ASN A 235 -23.12 -1.23 42.67
CA ASN A 235 -23.26 -0.21 41.63
C ASN A 235 -24.72 0.01 41.27
N GLU A 236 -25.10 1.28 41.32
CA GLU A 236 -26.43 1.78 41.05
C GLU A 236 -26.37 2.81 39.91
N ILE A 237 -27.50 3.03 39.22
CA ILE A 237 -27.60 4.12 38.25
C ILE A 237 -27.93 5.41 38.98
N CYS A 238 -27.12 6.43 38.73
CA CYS A 238 -27.30 7.79 39.21
C CYS A 238 -27.50 8.77 38.04
N VAL A 239 -28.11 9.91 38.33
CA VAL A 239 -28.20 11.06 37.41
C VAL A 239 -27.82 12.35 38.12
N MET A 240 -27.11 13.24 37.44
CA MET A 240 -26.72 14.56 37.93
C MET A 240 -26.90 15.62 36.85
N ASN A 241 -26.83 16.90 37.24
CA ASN A 241 -26.70 18.00 36.29
C ASN A 241 -25.33 17.94 35.60
N ALA A 242 -25.23 18.52 34.40
CA ALA A 242 -23.97 18.55 33.63
C ALA A 242 -22.80 19.26 34.35
N ASP A 243 -23.07 20.08 35.37
CA ASP A 243 -22.07 20.74 36.20
C ASP A 243 -21.60 19.90 37.41
N GLY A 244 -22.14 18.69 37.58
CA GLY A 244 -21.86 17.78 38.70
C GLY A 244 -22.80 17.94 39.90
N SER A 245 -23.71 18.91 39.88
CA SER A 245 -24.66 19.16 40.99
C SER A 245 -25.89 18.24 40.95
N ASN A 246 -26.64 18.19 42.06
CA ASN A 246 -27.93 17.51 42.18
C ASN A 246 -27.92 16.02 41.80
N VAL A 247 -26.94 15.29 42.31
CA VAL A 247 -26.86 13.82 42.15
C VAL A 247 -28.10 13.16 42.75
N ARG A 248 -28.74 12.27 41.98
CA ARG A 248 -29.92 11.48 42.37
C ARG A 248 -29.71 10.02 42.01
N ARG A 249 -29.93 9.13 42.97
CA ARG A 249 -29.96 7.67 42.77
C ARG A 249 -31.27 7.25 42.10
N LEU A 250 -31.19 6.45 41.03
CA LEU A 250 -32.34 5.97 40.26
C LEU A 250 -32.63 4.47 40.46
N THR A 251 -31.63 3.67 40.83
CA THR A 251 -31.80 2.24 41.13
C THR A 251 -31.26 1.89 42.51
N SER A 252 -31.76 0.80 43.10
CA SER A 252 -31.37 0.34 44.44
C SER A 252 -31.53 -1.19 44.60
N SER A 253 -31.44 -1.92 43.49
CA SER A 253 -31.61 -3.38 43.47
C SER A 253 -30.28 -4.06 43.76
N PRO A 254 -30.24 -5.19 44.49
CA PRO A 254 -29.01 -5.95 44.71
C PRO A 254 -28.41 -6.44 43.38
N GLY A 255 -27.09 -6.28 43.22
CA GLY A 255 -26.38 -6.64 42.00
C GLY A 255 -25.92 -5.42 41.20
N TYR A 256 -25.13 -5.67 40.17
CA TYR A 256 -24.47 -4.62 39.39
C TYR A 256 -25.43 -4.01 38.34
N ASP A 257 -25.78 -2.74 38.51
CA ASP A 257 -26.41 -1.89 37.48
C ASP A 257 -25.34 -0.96 36.85
N GLY A 258 -25.18 -0.97 35.53
CA GLY A 258 -24.17 -0.14 34.86
C GLY A 258 -24.44 0.20 33.39
N GLY A 259 -23.62 1.11 32.85
CA GLY A 259 -23.67 1.56 31.45
C GLY A 259 -24.98 2.22 31.05
N PRO A 260 -25.42 3.28 31.77
CA PRO A 260 -26.63 4.00 31.41
C PRO A 260 -26.46 4.85 30.15
N PHE A 261 -27.41 4.77 29.23
CA PHE A 261 -27.51 5.67 28.07
C PHE A 261 -28.91 6.26 27.96
N PHE A 262 -29.00 7.54 27.60
CA PHE A 262 -30.27 8.19 27.32
C PHE A 262 -30.87 7.73 25.99
N SER A 263 -32.20 7.71 25.92
CA SER A 263 -32.92 7.60 24.65
C SER A 263 -32.69 8.85 23.79
N PRO A 264 -32.83 8.77 22.44
CA PRO A 264 -32.61 9.91 21.55
C PRO A 264 -33.51 11.13 21.85
N ASP A 265 -34.69 10.89 22.43
CA ASP A 265 -35.62 11.94 22.85
C ASP A 265 -35.38 12.47 24.28
N GLY A 266 -34.38 11.92 24.99
CA GLY A 266 -33.98 12.31 26.34
C GLY A 266 -34.96 11.91 27.44
N LYS A 267 -35.99 11.10 27.16
CA LYS A 267 -37.04 10.78 28.14
C LYS A 267 -36.79 9.51 28.95
N ARG A 268 -35.98 8.60 28.43
CA ARG A 268 -35.69 7.31 29.06
C ARG A 268 -34.18 7.08 29.16
N ILE A 269 -33.82 6.14 30.03
CA ILE A 269 -32.48 5.60 30.18
C ILE A 269 -32.57 4.10 29.90
N CYS A 270 -31.58 3.53 29.20
CA CYS A 270 -31.33 2.09 29.16
C CYS A 270 -30.04 1.75 29.90
N TRP A 271 -29.95 0.57 30.50
CA TRP A 271 -28.74 0.10 31.20
C TRP A 271 -28.70 -1.43 31.23
N ARG A 272 -27.59 -2.00 31.71
CA ARG A 272 -27.49 -3.44 31.98
C ARG A 272 -27.65 -3.72 33.48
N ARG A 273 -28.41 -4.76 33.82
CA ARG A 273 -28.57 -5.25 35.19
C ARG A 273 -28.07 -6.68 35.30
N PHE A 274 -27.16 -6.93 36.24
CA PHE A 274 -26.71 -8.29 36.55
C PHE A 274 -27.60 -8.94 37.60
N SER A 275 -27.71 -10.26 37.54
CA SER A 275 -28.22 -11.06 38.65
C SER A 275 -27.30 -10.91 39.88
N GLU A 276 -27.85 -11.12 41.07
CA GLU A 276 -27.11 -10.98 42.34
C GLU A 276 -25.83 -11.84 42.41
N ASN A 277 -25.82 -12.99 41.72
CA ASN A 277 -24.66 -13.88 41.63
C ASN A 277 -23.71 -13.58 40.45
N GLY A 278 -23.97 -12.51 39.68
CA GLY A 278 -23.17 -12.08 38.54
C GLY A 278 -23.24 -12.95 37.27
N ALA A 279 -24.08 -13.99 37.24
CA ALA A 279 -24.05 -15.00 36.17
C ALA A 279 -24.80 -14.57 34.88
N VAL A 280 -25.82 -13.72 35.01
CA VAL A 280 -26.69 -13.29 33.90
C VAL A 280 -26.78 -11.77 33.92
N ALA A 281 -26.87 -11.16 32.74
CA ALA A 281 -27.12 -9.73 32.60
C ALA A 281 -28.26 -9.48 31.62
N GLU A 282 -29.16 -8.56 31.94
CA GLU A 282 -30.30 -8.23 31.09
C GLU A 282 -30.36 -6.71 30.84
N VAL A 283 -30.86 -6.33 29.67
CA VAL A 283 -31.07 -4.94 29.28
C VAL A 283 -32.35 -4.43 29.91
N MET A 284 -32.27 -3.26 30.54
CA MET A 284 -33.36 -2.61 31.23
C MET A 284 -33.61 -1.21 30.65
N THR A 285 -34.80 -0.64 30.90
CA THR A 285 -35.11 0.76 30.60
C THR A 285 -36.02 1.39 31.65
N MET A 286 -35.95 2.71 31.84
CA MET A 286 -36.72 3.50 32.81
C MET A 286 -36.89 4.94 32.35
N ASN A 287 -37.81 5.68 32.96
CA ASN A 287 -37.87 7.14 32.80
C ASN A 287 -36.68 7.81 33.50
N ILE A 288 -36.32 9.03 33.09
CA ILE A 288 -35.20 9.80 33.67
C ILE A 288 -35.35 10.14 35.17
N ASP A 289 -36.54 9.94 35.74
CA ASP A 289 -36.81 10.08 37.18
C ASP A 289 -36.73 8.76 37.96
N GLY A 290 -36.38 7.65 37.29
CA GLY A 290 -36.26 6.31 37.87
C GLY A 290 -37.55 5.49 37.84
N SER A 291 -38.68 6.07 37.41
CA SER A 291 -39.97 5.38 37.32
C SER A 291 -40.08 4.50 36.06
N ASP A 292 -41.10 3.63 36.01
CA ASP A 292 -41.39 2.75 34.86
C ASP A 292 -40.19 1.89 34.41
N GLN A 293 -39.55 1.22 35.38
CA GLN A 293 -38.49 0.24 35.08
C GLN A 293 -39.07 -0.97 34.35
N ARG A 294 -38.51 -1.29 33.17
CA ARG A 294 -38.90 -2.42 32.33
C ARG A 294 -37.67 -3.22 31.94
N GLN A 295 -37.81 -4.55 31.89
CA GLN A 295 -36.79 -5.47 31.40
C GLN A 295 -37.04 -5.75 29.91
N LEU A 296 -36.06 -5.47 29.06
CA LEU A 296 -36.15 -5.63 27.61
C LEU A 296 -35.70 -7.00 27.11
N THR A 297 -34.73 -7.63 27.77
CA THR A 297 -34.20 -8.96 27.39
C THR A 297 -34.46 -10.00 28.47
N LYS A 298 -34.63 -11.27 28.06
CA LYS A 298 -34.84 -12.44 28.94
C LYS A 298 -34.10 -13.64 28.37
N LEU A 299 -32.80 -13.50 28.14
CA LEU A 299 -32.01 -14.48 27.40
C LEU A 299 -31.35 -15.53 28.29
N GLY A 300 -31.25 -15.28 29.60
CA GLY A 300 -30.52 -16.20 30.51
C GLY A 300 -29.02 -16.26 30.20
N ALA A 301 -28.50 -15.26 29.49
CA ALA A 301 -27.11 -15.08 29.10
C ALA A 301 -26.69 -13.65 29.49
N MET A 302 -25.42 -13.29 29.30
CA MET A 302 -24.99 -11.90 29.49
C MET A 302 -25.50 -11.07 28.32
N SER A 303 -26.39 -10.11 28.58
CA SER A 303 -26.84 -9.07 27.64
C SER A 303 -26.33 -7.72 28.16
N TRP A 304 -25.44 -7.07 27.41
CA TRP A 304 -24.73 -5.88 27.89
C TRP A 304 -24.43 -4.87 26.78
N ALA A 305 -23.96 -3.68 27.18
CA ALA A 305 -23.70 -2.53 26.30
C ALA A 305 -24.89 -2.16 25.38
N PRO A 306 -26.09 -1.92 25.94
CA PRO A 306 -27.24 -1.51 25.13
C PRO A 306 -27.05 -0.10 24.59
N TYR A 307 -27.47 0.15 23.35
CA TYR A 307 -27.43 1.47 22.74
C TYR A 307 -28.67 1.69 21.86
N PHE A 308 -29.30 2.86 21.95
CA PHE A 308 -30.47 3.19 21.16
C PHE A 308 -30.11 3.47 19.70
N HIS A 309 -30.93 2.98 18.78
CA HIS A 309 -30.95 3.54 17.43
C HIS A 309 -31.54 4.97 17.47
N PRO A 310 -31.06 5.95 16.68
CA PRO A 310 -31.56 7.34 16.69
C PRO A 310 -33.07 7.49 16.47
N SER A 311 -33.72 6.50 15.84
CA SER A 311 -35.19 6.47 15.70
C SER A 311 -35.96 6.23 17.00
N GLY A 312 -35.30 5.77 18.07
CA GLY A 312 -35.91 5.42 19.36
C GLY A 312 -36.76 4.14 19.35
N GLN A 313 -36.89 3.45 18.21
CA GLN A 313 -37.78 2.29 18.07
C GLN A 313 -37.18 0.97 18.57
N TYR A 314 -35.85 0.86 18.63
CA TYR A 314 -35.15 -0.33 19.07
C TYR A 314 -33.75 0.01 19.61
N LEU A 315 -33.15 -0.96 20.27
CA LEU A 315 -31.78 -0.91 20.77
C LEU A 315 -30.95 -2.02 20.11
N ILE A 316 -29.65 -1.81 20.06
CA ILE A 316 -28.65 -2.85 19.81
C ILE A 316 -27.93 -3.16 21.13
N PHE A 317 -27.53 -4.42 21.33
CA PHE A 317 -26.81 -4.87 22.51
C PHE A 317 -25.92 -6.06 22.16
N THR A 318 -25.04 -6.43 23.08
CA THR A 318 -24.10 -7.55 22.94
C THR A 318 -24.53 -8.72 23.81
N THR A 319 -24.45 -9.96 23.31
CA THR A 319 -24.73 -11.15 24.12
C THR A 319 -23.83 -12.35 23.85
N ASN A 320 -23.54 -13.12 24.91
CA ASN A 320 -22.81 -14.38 24.84
C ASN A 320 -23.71 -15.63 24.78
N ARG A 321 -24.94 -15.49 24.29
CA ARG A 321 -25.90 -16.61 24.11
C ARG A 321 -25.30 -17.80 23.35
N HIS A 322 -24.30 -17.56 22.49
CA HIS A 322 -23.63 -18.56 21.66
C HIS A 322 -22.36 -19.16 22.28
N GLY A 323 -22.07 -18.85 23.55
CA GLY A 323 -20.95 -19.41 24.29
C GLY A 323 -20.08 -18.34 24.98
N PHE A 324 -19.37 -18.74 26.03
CA PHE A 324 -18.59 -17.81 26.87
C PHE A 324 -17.52 -17.00 26.12
N ALA A 325 -17.00 -17.52 25.02
CA ALA A 325 -16.01 -16.84 24.18
C ALA A 325 -16.61 -16.23 22.90
N ASN A 326 -17.91 -16.40 22.66
CA ASN A 326 -18.60 -15.93 21.47
C ASN A 326 -19.65 -14.86 21.82
N PHE A 327 -19.27 -13.59 21.67
CA PHE A 327 -20.15 -12.45 21.88
C PHE A 327 -20.62 -11.90 20.53
N GLU A 328 -21.93 -11.72 20.40
CA GLU A 328 -22.57 -11.30 19.15
C GLU A 328 -23.50 -10.11 19.41
N LEU A 329 -23.71 -9.30 18.38
CA LEU A 329 -24.62 -8.17 18.39
C LEU A 329 -26.05 -8.63 18.10
N TYR A 330 -27.00 -8.07 18.84
CA TYR A 330 -28.43 -8.34 18.74
C TYR A 330 -29.24 -7.05 18.83
N LEU A 331 -30.40 -7.04 18.17
CA LEU A 331 -31.40 -5.98 18.28
C LEU A 331 -32.52 -6.40 19.23
N VAL A 332 -33.09 -5.44 19.96
CA VAL A 332 -34.33 -5.62 20.73
C VAL A 332 -35.26 -4.43 20.53
N ASP A 333 -36.55 -4.71 20.39
CA ASP A 333 -37.61 -3.69 20.37
C ASP A 333 -37.62 -2.88 21.68
N ALA A 334 -37.70 -1.55 21.59
CA ALA A 334 -37.70 -0.65 22.75
C ALA A 334 -38.92 -0.86 23.67
N GLU A 335 -40.01 -1.45 23.16
CA GLU A 335 -41.20 -1.83 23.93
C GLU A 335 -41.18 -3.29 24.39
N ALA A 336 -40.15 -4.07 24.03
CA ALA A 336 -39.99 -5.49 24.35
C ALA A 336 -41.19 -6.38 23.95
N LYS A 337 -41.80 -6.09 22.79
CA LYS A 337 -42.95 -6.87 22.28
C LYS A 337 -42.55 -7.99 21.33
N HIS A 338 -41.32 -7.96 20.82
CA HIS A 338 -40.82 -8.87 19.80
C HIS A 338 -39.52 -9.54 20.26
N GLU A 339 -39.25 -10.73 19.72
CA GLU A 339 -38.02 -11.47 20.00
C GLU A 339 -36.78 -10.73 19.46
N PRO A 340 -35.64 -10.80 20.17
CA PRO A 340 -34.40 -10.21 19.69
C PRO A 340 -33.91 -10.79 18.35
N VAL A 341 -33.31 -9.94 17.52
CA VAL A 341 -32.79 -10.29 16.19
C VAL A 341 -31.27 -10.29 16.20
N ARG A 342 -30.63 -11.38 15.77
CA ARG A 342 -29.17 -11.47 15.65
C ARG A 342 -28.66 -10.58 14.50
N VAL A 343 -27.55 -9.88 14.74
CA VAL A 343 -26.91 -8.96 13.78
C VAL A 343 -25.60 -9.55 13.27
N THR A 344 -24.71 -9.98 14.17
CA THR A 344 -23.42 -10.60 13.82
C THR A 344 -23.48 -12.11 13.98
N HIS A 345 -22.76 -12.81 13.10
CA HIS A 345 -22.77 -14.28 13.00
C HIS A 345 -21.36 -14.88 12.96
N THR A 346 -20.32 -14.05 12.88
CA THR A 346 -18.93 -14.51 12.82
C THR A 346 -18.44 -14.83 14.24
N PRO A 347 -17.99 -16.08 14.52
CA PRO A 347 -17.54 -16.45 15.85
C PRO A 347 -16.40 -15.56 16.37
N GLY A 348 -16.53 -15.10 17.61
CA GLY A 348 -15.50 -14.31 18.27
C GLY A 348 -16.09 -13.28 19.22
N PHE A 349 -15.43 -12.15 19.38
CA PHE A 349 -15.96 -11.04 20.14
C PHE A 349 -16.45 -9.95 19.18
N ASP A 350 -17.74 -9.67 19.20
CA ASP A 350 -18.37 -8.47 18.66
C ASP A 350 -19.17 -7.81 19.78
N GLY A 351 -18.76 -6.59 20.17
CA GLY A 351 -19.38 -5.92 21.31
C GLY A 351 -19.27 -4.40 21.29
N LEU A 352 -19.86 -3.75 22.29
CA LEU A 352 -19.86 -2.29 22.45
C LEU A 352 -20.39 -1.55 21.20
N PRO A 353 -21.59 -1.91 20.71
CA PRO A 353 -22.16 -1.34 19.50
C PRO A 353 -22.68 0.09 19.72
N VAL A 354 -22.44 0.97 18.76
CA VAL A 354 -23.00 2.33 18.74
C VAL A 354 -23.48 2.71 17.34
N PHE A 355 -24.67 3.28 17.26
CA PHE A 355 -25.17 3.84 16.01
C PHE A 355 -24.61 5.25 15.78
N SER A 356 -24.30 5.54 14.53
CA SER A 356 -24.04 6.91 14.07
C SER A 356 -25.29 7.80 14.28
N PRO A 357 -25.11 9.12 14.47
CA PRO A 357 -26.23 10.03 14.78
C PRO A 357 -27.31 10.11 13.70
N ASP A 358 -26.94 9.88 12.44
CA ASP A 358 -27.88 9.85 11.31
C ASP A 358 -28.63 8.51 11.18
N GLY A 359 -28.24 7.49 11.94
CA GLY A 359 -28.80 6.14 11.91
C GLY A 359 -28.41 5.31 10.68
N ALA A 360 -27.45 5.78 9.86
CA ALA A 360 -27.05 5.13 8.62
C ALA A 360 -25.78 4.25 8.76
N GLY A 361 -25.10 4.31 9.90
CA GLY A 361 -23.91 3.52 10.20
C GLY A 361 -23.90 2.94 11.61
N LEU A 362 -23.12 1.88 11.78
CA LEU A 362 -22.88 1.16 13.04
C LEU A 362 -21.37 1.06 13.27
N ALA A 363 -20.90 1.40 14.47
CA ALA A 363 -19.56 1.06 14.93
C ALA A 363 -19.62 0.06 16.09
N TRP A 364 -18.63 -0.82 16.19
CA TRP A 364 -18.52 -1.81 17.26
C TRP A 364 -17.08 -2.27 17.45
N THR A 365 -16.79 -2.87 18.59
CA THR A 365 -15.49 -3.48 18.87
C THR A 365 -15.49 -4.93 18.45
N ALA A 366 -14.50 -5.35 17.65
CA ALA A 366 -14.37 -6.72 17.21
C ALA A 366 -12.95 -7.28 17.36
N GLY A 367 -12.85 -8.57 17.67
CA GLY A 367 -11.60 -9.34 17.66
C GLY A 367 -11.21 -9.89 16.27
N ARG A 368 -11.90 -9.46 15.21
CA ARG A 368 -11.79 -9.99 13.84
C ARG A 368 -10.51 -9.53 13.09
N THR A 369 -9.46 -9.16 13.82
CA THR A 369 -8.17 -8.74 13.25
C THR A 369 -7.27 -9.96 13.01
N VAL A 370 -6.27 -9.81 12.14
CA VAL A 370 -5.31 -10.90 11.83
C VAL A 370 -4.59 -11.40 13.09
N SER A 371 -4.32 -10.50 14.05
CA SER A 371 -3.65 -10.81 15.31
C SER A 371 -4.62 -11.22 16.44
N GLY A 372 -5.94 -11.19 16.20
CA GLY A 372 -6.97 -11.43 17.21
C GLY A 372 -7.14 -10.32 18.25
N GLN A 373 -6.48 -9.17 18.06
CA GLN A 373 -6.63 -8.00 18.92
C GLN A 373 -7.98 -7.32 18.72
N SER A 374 -8.60 -6.88 19.82
CA SER A 374 -9.83 -6.09 19.79
C SER A 374 -9.57 -4.70 19.22
N GLN A 375 -10.28 -4.35 18.16
CA GLN A 375 -10.22 -3.05 17.51
C GLN A 375 -11.64 -2.57 17.16
N ILE A 376 -11.78 -1.29 16.84
CA ILE A 376 -13.08 -0.70 16.46
C ILE A 376 -13.28 -0.88 14.96
N PHE A 377 -14.47 -1.31 14.58
CA PHE A 377 -14.96 -1.47 13.22
C PHE A 377 -16.16 -0.56 12.98
N MET A 378 -16.42 -0.25 11.72
CA MET A 378 -17.57 0.52 11.27
C MET A 378 -18.16 -0.08 10.00
N ALA A 379 -19.47 0.00 9.85
CA ALA A 379 -20.22 -0.46 8.70
C ALA A 379 -21.39 0.48 8.36
N GLU A 380 -21.87 0.40 7.12
CA GLU A 380 -23.17 0.95 6.74
C GLU A 380 -24.28 0.08 7.31
N TRP A 381 -25.32 0.73 7.87
CA TRP A 381 -26.43 0.10 8.57
C TRP A 381 -27.72 0.13 7.74
N ASN A 382 -28.38 -1.02 7.63
CA ASN A 382 -29.66 -1.14 6.95
C ASN A 382 -30.84 -0.99 7.92
N HIS A 383 -31.18 0.26 8.25
CA HIS A 383 -32.28 0.58 9.16
C HIS A 383 -33.63 -0.03 8.74
N ALA A 384 -33.96 0.03 7.44
CA ALA A 384 -35.23 -0.49 6.94
C ALA A 384 -35.33 -2.01 7.14
N LYS A 385 -34.25 -2.74 6.88
CA LYS A 385 -34.21 -4.18 7.12
C LYS A 385 -34.28 -4.54 8.60
N ALA A 386 -33.66 -3.74 9.46
CA ALA A 386 -33.77 -3.92 10.91
C ALA A 386 -35.22 -3.82 11.40
N LEU A 387 -35.97 -2.81 10.94
CA LEU A 387 -37.40 -2.66 11.28
C LEU A 387 -38.25 -3.84 10.76
N GLU A 388 -37.97 -4.33 9.55
CA GLU A 388 -38.64 -5.51 8.98
C GLU A 388 -38.40 -6.75 9.85
N LEU A 389 -37.15 -7.01 10.24
CA LEU A 389 -36.79 -8.19 11.02
C LEU A 389 -37.33 -8.16 12.45
N LEU A 390 -37.43 -6.98 13.05
CA LEU A 390 -38.03 -6.78 14.37
C LEU A 390 -39.57 -6.81 14.35
N GLY A 391 -40.20 -6.89 13.17
CA GLY A 391 -41.66 -6.81 13.06
C GLY A 391 -42.24 -5.41 13.32
N LEU A 392 -41.40 -4.37 13.27
CA LEU A 392 -41.76 -2.98 13.50
C LEU A 392 -42.17 -2.23 12.22
N SER A 393 -42.11 -2.89 11.06
CA SER A 393 -42.56 -2.33 9.80
C SER A 393 -44.10 -2.17 9.79
N SER A 394 -44.60 -0.94 9.93
CA SER A 394 -46.02 -0.65 9.72
C SER A 394 -46.33 -0.46 8.22
N ALA A 395 -47.55 -0.82 7.79
CA ALA A 395 -48.03 -0.52 6.44
C ALA A 395 -48.15 1.00 6.14
N GLN A 396 -47.93 1.87 7.14
CA GLN A 396 -47.95 3.33 7.04
C GLN A 396 -46.57 3.98 7.02
N SER A 397 -45.50 3.29 7.43
CA SER A 397 -44.14 3.86 7.46
C SER A 397 -43.47 3.95 6.08
N ALA A 398 -43.98 3.25 5.07
CA ALA A 398 -43.47 3.35 3.69
C ALA A 398 -43.73 4.72 3.04
N ALA A 399 -44.70 5.50 3.54
CA ALA A 399 -45.05 6.81 2.99
C ALA A 399 -44.35 7.99 3.70
N ALA A 400 -43.88 7.81 4.94
CA ALA A 400 -43.24 8.87 5.72
C ALA A 400 -41.72 8.97 5.48
N VAL A 401 -41.07 7.85 5.15
CA VAL A 401 -39.61 7.79 4.88
C VAL A 401 -39.23 8.46 3.55
N ALA A 402 -40.21 8.72 2.67
CA ALA A 402 -39.99 9.46 1.42
C ALA A 402 -40.15 10.98 1.55
N GLY A 403 -40.62 11.51 2.69
CA GLY A 403 -41.16 12.88 2.79
C GLY A 403 -40.47 13.85 3.76
N THR A 404 -39.50 13.42 4.55
CA THR A 404 -38.79 14.26 5.54
C THR A 404 -37.31 13.92 5.50
N GLY A 405 -36.53 14.43 4.54
CA GLY A 405 -35.98 15.79 4.52
C GLY A 405 -34.50 15.69 4.93
N ARG A 406 -33.54 15.38 4.04
CA ARG A 406 -33.01 16.21 2.94
C ARG A 406 -33.29 17.72 3.04
N VAL A 407 -33.11 18.31 4.22
CA VAL A 407 -32.79 19.74 4.35
C VAL A 407 -31.90 19.92 5.58
N MET A 408 -30.59 20.10 5.33
CA MET A 408 -29.53 20.73 6.15
C MET A 408 -28.19 20.38 5.44
N GLY A 409 -27.48 21.24 4.72
CA GLY A 409 -27.76 22.60 4.28
C GLY A 409 -27.13 22.84 2.91
N ALA A 410 -27.90 23.44 2.00
CA ALA A 410 -27.35 24.19 0.89
C ALA A 410 -26.95 25.56 1.45
N GLY A 411 -25.74 25.63 1.98
CA GLY A 411 -25.16 26.83 2.58
C GLY A 411 -23.68 26.86 2.27
N VAL A 412 -23.34 27.53 1.16
CA VAL A 412 -21.98 27.77 0.64
C VAL A 412 -21.21 26.47 0.38
N GLU A 413 -21.53 25.77 -0.72
CA GLU A 413 -20.61 24.79 -1.30
C GLU A 413 -19.35 25.53 -1.79
N GLY A 414 -18.32 25.57 -0.95
CA GLY A 414 -16.96 25.57 -1.47
C GLY A 414 -16.82 24.32 -2.33
N ARG A 415 -16.24 24.43 -3.53
CA ARG A 415 -15.89 23.24 -4.33
C ARG A 415 -15.14 22.28 -3.40
N GLY A 416 -15.70 21.10 -3.16
CA GLY A 416 -15.06 20.11 -2.30
C GLY A 416 -13.69 19.76 -2.89
N ASP A 417 -12.65 19.79 -2.06
CA ASP A 417 -11.33 19.29 -2.42
C ASP A 417 -11.48 17.85 -2.97
N PHE A 418 -10.86 17.53 -4.10
CA PHE A 418 -10.99 16.26 -4.85
C PHE A 418 -12.32 16.03 -5.59
N ALA A 419 -12.94 17.06 -6.19
CA ALA A 419 -14.09 16.82 -7.05
C ALA A 419 -13.67 16.10 -8.36
N PRO A 420 -14.36 15.02 -8.79
CA PRO A 420 -14.03 14.33 -10.05
C PRO A 420 -14.04 15.23 -11.29
N ALA A 421 -14.79 16.34 -11.26
CA ALA A 421 -14.82 17.33 -12.32
C ALA A 421 -13.51 18.12 -12.47
N ASP A 422 -12.72 18.26 -11.39
CA ASP A 422 -11.38 18.84 -11.46
C ASP A 422 -10.43 17.86 -12.16
N ALA A 423 -10.51 16.56 -11.82
CA ALA A 423 -9.74 15.53 -12.52
C ALA A 423 -10.03 15.48 -14.02
N VAL A 424 -11.31 15.55 -14.41
CA VAL A 424 -11.73 15.64 -15.83
C VAL A 424 -11.06 16.83 -16.51
N ARG A 425 -11.10 18.02 -15.89
CA ARG A 425 -10.52 19.24 -16.46
C ARG A 425 -9.02 19.11 -16.75
N HIS A 426 -8.27 18.54 -15.81
CA HIS A 426 -6.82 18.38 -15.95
C HIS A 426 -6.48 17.36 -17.04
N VAL A 427 -7.12 16.18 -17.01
CA VAL A 427 -6.91 15.14 -18.03
C VAL A 427 -7.29 15.62 -19.41
N GLU A 428 -8.46 16.26 -19.57
CA GLU A 428 -8.91 16.78 -20.87
C GLU A 428 -7.94 17.81 -21.45
N TYR A 429 -7.34 18.67 -20.62
CA TYR A 429 -6.31 19.60 -21.09
C TYR A 429 -5.05 18.86 -21.54
N LEU A 430 -4.53 17.96 -20.70
CA LEU A 430 -3.30 17.23 -20.97
C LEU A 430 -3.44 16.36 -22.23
N CYS A 431 -4.61 15.79 -22.47
CA CYS A 431 -4.90 14.93 -23.62
C CYS A 431 -5.36 15.67 -24.88
N ARG A 432 -5.22 17.00 -24.98
CA ARG A 432 -5.61 17.70 -26.20
C ARG A 432 -4.70 17.30 -27.38
N PRO A 433 -5.25 17.13 -28.60
CA PRO A 433 -4.44 16.85 -29.79
C PRO A 433 -3.34 17.89 -30.04
N GLN A 434 -3.53 19.14 -29.64
CA GLN A 434 -2.53 20.21 -29.76
C GLN A 434 -1.27 19.97 -28.91
N LEU A 435 -1.38 19.16 -27.86
CA LEU A 435 -0.24 18.74 -27.04
C LEU A 435 0.50 17.54 -27.67
N GLY A 436 -0.01 16.96 -28.75
CA GLY A 436 0.72 16.02 -29.62
C GLY A 436 1.34 14.82 -28.91
N GLY A 437 0.74 14.37 -27.80
CA GLY A 437 1.23 13.26 -26.97
C GLY A 437 2.45 13.59 -26.11
N ARG A 438 2.76 14.88 -25.90
CA ARG A 438 3.68 15.39 -24.86
C ARG A 438 5.06 14.73 -24.82
N LEU A 439 5.61 14.34 -25.97
CA LEU A 439 6.97 13.78 -26.02
C LEU A 439 8.00 14.77 -25.47
N THR A 440 8.94 14.26 -24.69
CA THR A 440 10.00 15.06 -24.07
C THR A 440 10.72 15.94 -25.09
N GLY A 441 10.91 17.22 -24.75
CA GLY A 441 11.51 18.26 -25.57
C GLY A 441 10.67 18.75 -26.74
N THR A 442 9.36 18.43 -26.78
CA THR A 442 8.44 18.96 -27.79
C THR A 442 7.69 20.20 -27.31
N LYS A 443 7.10 20.96 -28.25
CA LYS A 443 6.18 22.05 -27.92
C LYS A 443 4.98 21.58 -27.11
N GLY A 444 4.54 20.34 -27.30
CA GLY A 444 3.43 19.74 -26.58
C GLY A 444 3.72 19.55 -25.09
N GLU A 445 4.91 19.01 -24.76
CA GLU A 445 5.39 18.94 -23.39
C GLU A 445 5.55 20.34 -22.78
N GLN A 446 6.06 21.32 -23.53
CA GLN A 446 6.18 22.69 -23.04
C GLN A 446 4.81 23.28 -22.65
N LEU A 447 3.77 23.04 -23.45
CA LEU A 447 2.41 23.47 -23.10
C LEU A 447 1.89 22.77 -21.83
N ALA A 448 2.15 21.46 -21.69
CA ALA A 448 1.75 20.70 -20.49
C ALA A 448 2.45 21.20 -19.22
N THR A 449 3.77 21.38 -19.28
CA THR A 449 4.58 21.86 -18.16
C THR A 449 4.22 23.30 -17.76
N ASN A 450 3.92 24.18 -18.72
CA ASN A 450 3.41 25.52 -18.42
C ASN A 450 2.04 25.48 -17.74
N TYR A 451 1.17 24.54 -18.12
CA TYR A 451 -0.15 24.38 -17.52
C TYR A 451 -0.06 23.98 -16.04
N VAL A 452 0.82 23.03 -15.70
CA VAL A 452 1.07 22.65 -14.31
C VAL A 452 1.67 23.80 -13.51
N ALA A 453 2.67 24.50 -14.05
CA ALA A 453 3.31 25.64 -13.39
C ALA A 453 2.29 26.77 -13.08
N LEU A 454 1.43 27.10 -14.05
CA LEU A 454 0.38 28.10 -13.86
C LEU A 454 -0.60 27.68 -12.76
N HIS A 455 -0.97 26.40 -12.68
CA HIS A 455 -1.84 25.91 -11.62
C HIS A 455 -1.17 26.04 -10.24
N PHE A 456 0.11 25.65 -10.11
CA PHE A 456 0.86 25.84 -8.87
C PHE A 456 0.94 27.31 -8.46
N GLU A 457 1.16 28.22 -9.41
CA GLU A 457 1.13 29.66 -9.17
C GLU A 457 -0.24 30.12 -8.64
N THR A 458 -1.36 29.63 -9.20
CA THR A 458 -2.71 29.99 -8.72
C THR A 458 -3.00 29.52 -7.29
N LEU A 459 -2.32 28.48 -6.83
CA LEU A 459 -2.43 27.93 -5.48
C LEU A 459 -1.51 28.64 -4.47
N GLY A 460 -0.62 29.52 -4.94
CA GLY A 460 0.34 30.25 -4.10
C GLY A 460 1.54 29.39 -3.67
N LEU A 461 1.90 28.36 -4.43
CA LEU A 461 3.15 27.62 -4.23
C LEU A 461 4.35 28.50 -4.64
N GLU A 462 5.53 28.13 -4.15
CA GLU A 462 6.80 28.77 -4.52
C GLU A 462 7.51 27.99 -5.63
N PRO A 463 8.13 28.67 -6.61
CA PRO A 463 8.92 28.01 -7.65
C PRO A 463 10.16 27.31 -7.05
N ALA A 464 10.39 26.05 -7.43
CA ALA A 464 11.48 25.22 -6.89
C ALA A 464 12.41 24.62 -7.96
N GLY A 465 12.39 25.19 -9.17
CA GLY A 465 13.29 24.86 -10.27
C GLY A 465 14.55 25.73 -10.31
N ASP A 466 15.23 25.74 -11.47
CA ASP A 466 16.49 26.44 -11.65
C ASP A 466 16.32 27.95 -11.47
N ASP A 467 17.28 28.60 -10.81
CA ASP A 467 17.33 30.06 -10.57
C ASP A 467 16.02 30.67 -10.03
N GLY A 468 15.28 29.92 -9.20
CA GLY A 468 14.00 30.36 -8.63
C GLY A 468 12.84 30.36 -9.64
N SER A 469 12.95 29.61 -10.73
CA SER A 469 11.87 29.40 -11.70
C SER A 469 11.06 28.14 -11.40
N TRP A 470 9.95 27.93 -12.11
CA TRP A 470 9.16 26.70 -12.00
C TRP A 470 9.81 25.49 -12.67
N PHE A 471 10.83 25.71 -13.49
CA PHE A 471 11.35 24.71 -14.42
C PHE A 471 12.77 24.31 -14.04
N GLN A 472 13.04 23.01 -14.05
CA GLN A 472 14.40 22.49 -14.00
C GLN A 472 14.73 21.85 -15.35
N GLU A 473 15.63 22.47 -16.12
CA GLU A 473 15.98 22.02 -17.47
C GLU A 473 17.11 20.98 -17.45
N PHE A 474 17.05 20.01 -18.37
CA PHE A 474 18.14 19.07 -18.59
C PHE A 474 18.29 18.73 -20.08
N GLU A 475 19.52 18.46 -20.51
CA GLU A 475 19.82 18.06 -21.90
C GLU A 475 19.79 16.55 -22.06
N PHE A 476 19.15 16.07 -23.12
CA PHE A 476 19.10 14.66 -23.47
C PHE A 476 19.28 14.45 -24.98
N THR A 477 19.61 13.22 -25.38
CA THR A 477 19.68 12.84 -26.79
C THR A 477 18.29 12.45 -27.28
N SER A 478 17.67 13.25 -28.14
CA SER A 478 16.32 13.00 -28.67
C SER A 478 16.29 12.06 -29.87
N GLY A 479 17.44 11.78 -30.46
CA GLY A 479 17.56 10.95 -31.65
C GLY A 479 19.01 10.80 -32.09
N VAL A 480 19.23 9.86 -32.99
CA VAL A 480 20.51 9.65 -33.66
C VAL A 480 20.28 9.64 -35.17
N SER A 481 21.14 10.35 -35.90
CA SER A 481 21.08 10.40 -37.36
C SER A 481 22.47 10.19 -37.95
N ALA A 482 22.49 9.71 -39.19
CA ALA A 482 23.74 9.49 -39.91
C ALA A 482 24.25 10.83 -40.43
N GLY A 483 25.45 11.23 -40.01
CA GLY A 483 26.13 12.42 -40.47
C GLY A 483 26.65 12.30 -41.91
N PRO A 484 27.04 13.45 -42.52
CA PRO A 484 27.41 13.51 -43.93
C PRO A 484 28.74 12.82 -44.26
N LYS A 485 29.56 12.47 -43.25
CA LYS A 485 30.88 11.84 -43.47
C LYS A 485 30.83 10.31 -43.55
N ASN A 486 29.66 9.69 -43.43
CA ASN A 486 29.53 8.24 -43.55
C ASN A 486 29.89 7.76 -44.95
N ALA A 487 30.86 6.85 -45.03
CA ALA A 487 31.26 6.18 -46.27
C ALA A 487 31.73 4.78 -45.93
N ALA A 488 31.42 3.78 -46.77
CA ALA A 488 31.96 2.44 -46.61
C ALA A 488 32.22 1.75 -47.96
N THR A 489 33.25 0.90 -48.00
CA THR A 489 33.52 -0.02 -49.10
C THR A 489 33.76 -1.44 -48.59
N ALA A 490 33.29 -2.43 -49.34
CA ALA A 490 33.52 -3.85 -49.08
C ALA A 490 34.14 -4.51 -50.30
N ALA A 491 35.35 -5.05 -50.15
CA ALA A 491 36.13 -5.65 -51.25
C ALA A 491 36.23 -4.74 -52.50
N GLY A 492 36.32 -3.42 -52.31
CA GLY A 492 36.41 -2.42 -53.38
C GLY A 492 35.06 -1.96 -53.96
N HIS A 493 33.94 -2.53 -53.51
CA HIS A 493 32.59 -2.05 -53.88
C HIS A 493 32.16 -0.93 -52.93
N VAL A 494 31.73 0.21 -53.48
CA VAL A 494 31.15 1.33 -52.71
C VAL A 494 29.76 0.94 -52.23
N LEU A 495 29.48 1.14 -50.95
CA LEU A 495 28.22 0.75 -50.32
C LEU A 495 27.28 1.94 -50.11
N GLU A 496 26.01 1.77 -50.44
CA GLU A 496 24.96 2.77 -50.24
C GLU A 496 24.42 2.74 -48.79
N LEU A 497 24.47 3.88 -48.10
CA LEU A 497 23.97 4.01 -46.72
C LEU A 497 22.44 3.78 -46.65
N LYS A 498 21.96 3.11 -45.59
CA LYS A 498 20.55 2.68 -45.37
C LYS A 498 20.03 1.59 -46.30
N LYS A 499 20.85 1.10 -47.24
CA LYS A 499 20.49 0.02 -48.16
C LYS A 499 21.48 -1.13 -48.07
N ASP A 500 22.76 -0.84 -48.29
CA ASP A 500 23.84 -1.83 -48.25
C ASP A 500 24.48 -1.89 -46.87
N TRP A 501 24.51 -0.76 -46.15
CA TRP A 501 25.06 -0.69 -44.81
C TRP A 501 24.47 0.44 -43.95
N GLN A 502 24.64 0.34 -42.64
CA GLN A 502 24.26 1.36 -41.67
C GLN A 502 25.07 1.25 -40.37
N PRO A 503 25.57 2.35 -39.78
CA PRO A 503 26.21 2.28 -38.46
C PRO A 503 25.18 1.99 -37.37
N ALA A 504 25.60 1.27 -36.31
CA ALA A 504 24.78 1.06 -35.13
C ALA A 504 24.75 2.35 -34.28
N ALA A 505 23.62 2.66 -33.64
CA ALA A 505 23.42 3.91 -32.87
C ALA A 505 24.49 4.18 -31.79
N PHE A 506 25.04 3.13 -31.20
CA PHE A 506 26.07 3.20 -30.16
C PHE A 506 27.51 3.10 -30.70
N SER A 507 27.70 3.09 -32.02
CA SER A 507 29.03 3.02 -32.65
C SER A 507 29.88 4.23 -32.28
N ALA A 508 31.20 4.04 -32.16
CA ALA A 508 32.13 5.15 -32.10
C ALA A 508 32.20 5.87 -33.47
N ASN A 509 32.37 7.19 -33.44
CA ASN A 509 32.66 7.97 -34.64
C ASN A 509 34.14 7.81 -35.00
N VAL A 510 34.41 7.51 -36.26
CA VAL A 510 35.77 7.34 -36.79
C VAL A 510 35.89 7.95 -38.18
N GLU A 511 37.05 8.51 -38.49
CA GLU A 511 37.41 8.83 -39.87
C GLU A 511 37.57 7.54 -40.70
N LEU A 512 37.77 7.69 -42.01
CA LEU A 512 37.86 6.55 -42.93
C LEU A 512 39.00 5.60 -42.52
N GLN A 513 38.63 4.40 -42.07
CA GLN A 513 39.56 3.37 -41.63
C GLN A 513 39.47 2.12 -42.48
N ARG A 514 40.56 1.82 -43.20
CA ARG A 514 40.76 0.59 -43.97
C ARG A 514 41.37 -0.51 -43.09
N GLY A 515 40.91 -1.73 -43.22
CA GLY A 515 41.51 -2.89 -42.56
C GLY A 515 41.09 -4.24 -43.14
N ASP A 516 41.87 -5.26 -42.85
CA ASP A 516 41.56 -6.65 -43.19
C ASP A 516 40.36 -7.16 -42.39
N VAL A 517 39.59 -8.09 -42.96
CA VAL A 517 38.40 -8.67 -42.32
C VAL A 517 38.68 -10.07 -41.78
N VAL A 518 38.28 -10.31 -40.54
CA VAL A 518 38.27 -11.64 -39.91
C VAL A 518 36.85 -12.05 -39.58
N PHE A 519 36.49 -13.30 -39.82
CA PHE A 519 35.16 -13.81 -39.55
C PHE A 519 35.13 -14.58 -38.23
N ALA A 520 34.31 -14.12 -37.30
CA ALA A 520 34.16 -14.68 -35.96
C ALA A 520 32.80 -15.36 -35.78
N GLY A 521 32.24 -16.01 -36.81
CA GLY A 521 30.98 -16.76 -36.69
C GLY A 521 29.82 -15.90 -36.18
N TYR A 522 29.22 -16.31 -35.05
CA TYR A 522 28.19 -15.55 -34.34
C TYR A 522 28.75 -14.50 -33.36
N GLY A 523 30.06 -14.37 -33.22
CA GLY A 523 30.71 -13.36 -32.37
C GLY A 523 30.44 -13.55 -30.88
N LEU A 524 30.15 -14.79 -30.45
CA LEU A 524 29.78 -15.13 -29.08
C LEU A 524 30.98 -15.66 -28.30
N ARG A 525 31.05 -15.34 -27.01
CA ARG A 525 31.91 -15.98 -26.00
C ARG A 525 31.04 -16.37 -24.82
N VAL A 526 30.65 -17.64 -24.79
CA VAL A 526 29.71 -18.24 -23.84
C VAL A 526 30.51 -19.20 -22.96
N PRO A 527 30.66 -18.93 -21.64
CA PRO A 527 31.39 -19.81 -20.74
C PRO A 527 30.64 -21.13 -20.52
N ALA A 528 31.38 -22.17 -20.16
CA ALA A 528 30.79 -23.43 -19.71
C ALA A 528 30.00 -23.21 -18.41
N ALA A 529 28.74 -23.61 -18.39
CA ALA A 529 27.86 -23.55 -17.21
C ALA A 529 26.73 -24.58 -17.34
N ASP A 530 26.26 -25.13 -16.21
CA ASP A 530 25.07 -26.00 -16.14
C ASP A 530 25.06 -27.18 -17.13
N GLY A 531 26.22 -27.78 -17.39
CA GLY A 531 26.35 -28.92 -18.33
C GLY A 531 26.42 -28.53 -19.81
N HIS A 532 26.46 -27.24 -20.14
CA HIS A 532 26.71 -26.75 -21.49
C HIS A 532 28.21 -26.51 -21.72
N GLU A 533 28.71 -26.96 -22.88
CA GLU A 533 30.08 -26.70 -23.32
C GLU A 533 30.31 -25.21 -23.61
N GLU A 534 31.57 -24.78 -23.50
CA GLU A 534 31.99 -23.44 -23.88
C GLU A 534 31.78 -23.21 -25.39
N TYR A 535 31.28 -22.03 -25.75
CA TYR A 535 31.16 -21.59 -27.15
C TYR A 535 31.90 -20.27 -27.32
N ASP A 536 33.08 -20.30 -27.92
CA ASP A 536 33.89 -19.11 -28.15
C ASP A 536 34.23 -19.00 -29.65
N SER A 537 33.72 -17.94 -30.29
CA SER A 537 33.91 -17.71 -31.72
C SER A 537 35.25 -17.06 -32.07
N TYR A 538 36.04 -16.69 -31.06
CA TYR A 538 37.33 -16.00 -31.19
C TYR A 538 38.52 -16.94 -30.94
N VAL A 539 38.28 -18.22 -30.68
CA VAL A 539 39.34 -19.22 -30.46
C VAL A 539 40.30 -19.25 -31.65
N HIS A 540 41.58 -19.03 -31.39
CA HIS A 540 42.67 -18.94 -32.38
C HIS A 540 42.48 -17.87 -33.47
N LEU A 541 41.61 -16.87 -33.26
CA LEU A 541 41.37 -15.78 -34.19
C LEU A 541 42.15 -14.52 -33.77
N ASP A 542 43.13 -14.13 -34.58
CA ASP A 542 43.82 -12.85 -34.40
C ASP A 542 42.96 -11.69 -34.93
N VAL A 543 42.31 -10.98 -34.01
CA VAL A 543 41.40 -9.86 -34.31
C VAL A 543 42.04 -8.48 -34.15
N LYS A 544 43.26 -8.40 -33.63
CA LYS A 544 43.89 -7.12 -33.29
C LYS A 544 44.04 -6.24 -34.53
N ASP A 545 43.58 -4.99 -34.43
CA ASP A 545 43.60 -3.97 -35.49
C ASP A 545 42.84 -4.32 -36.79
N LYS A 546 41.99 -5.36 -36.75
CA LYS A 546 41.19 -5.84 -37.91
C LYS A 546 39.69 -5.60 -37.73
N TRP A 547 38.95 -5.62 -38.84
CA TRP A 547 37.49 -5.59 -38.80
C TRP A 547 36.96 -7.00 -38.53
N VAL A 548 36.23 -7.17 -37.43
CA VAL A 548 35.60 -8.45 -37.08
C VAL A 548 34.23 -8.51 -37.74
N LEU A 549 33.95 -9.54 -38.54
CA LEU A 549 32.63 -9.82 -39.08
C LEU A 549 31.96 -10.91 -38.26
N ALA A 550 30.74 -10.64 -37.78
CA ALA A 550 29.93 -11.58 -37.01
C ALA A 550 28.45 -11.51 -37.39
N PHE A 551 27.73 -12.61 -37.20
CA PHE A 551 26.28 -12.64 -37.36
C PHE A 551 25.56 -11.91 -36.21
N ARG A 552 24.44 -11.23 -36.52
CA ARG A 552 23.65 -10.40 -35.59
C ARG A 552 23.12 -11.21 -34.40
N PHE A 553 22.57 -12.39 -34.65
CA PHE A 553 21.82 -13.17 -33.67
C PHE A 553 22.66 -14.28 -33.01
N MET A 554 22.05 -15.44 -32.78
CA MET A 554 22.69 -16.68 -32.34
C MET A 554 22.33 -17.78 -33.36
N PRO A 555 22.99 -18.95 -33.33
CA PRO A 555 22.67 -20.05 -34.25
C PRO A 555 21.17 -20.43 -34.28
N GLU A 556 20.60 -20.60 -35.48
CA GLU A 556 19.14 -20.74 -35.67
C GLU A 556 18.55 -22.08 -35.18
N LYS A 557 19.37 -23.14 -35.07
CA LYS A 557 18.94 -24.52 -34.74
C LYS A 557 19.31 -24.96 -33.32
N LEU A 558 19.61 -24.03 -32.42
CA LEU A 558 19.81 -24.31 -30.99
C LEU A 558 18.55 -24.88 -30.32
N THR A 559 18.73 -25.71 -29.29
CA THR A 559 17.62 -26.12 -28.39
C THR A 559 17.14 -24.93 -27.54
N PRO A 560 15.92 -24.96 -26.99
CA PRO A 560 15.40 -23.90 -26.12
C PRO A 560 16.32 -23.58 -24.93
N GLU A 561 16.91 -24.59 -24.31
CA GLU A 561 17.82 -24.46 -23.17
C GLU A 561 19.12 -23.74 -23.58
N GLN A 562 19.70 -24.14 -24.71
CA GLN A 562 20.89 -23.50 -25.28
C GLN A 562 20.61 -22.04 -25.68
N ARG A 563 19.44 -21.73 -26.26
CA ARG A 563 19.07 -20.34 -26.58
C ARG A 563 19.00 -19.47 -25.33
N GLN A 564 18.48 -20.01 -24.24
CA GLN A 564 18.44 -19.32 -22.95
C GLN A 564 19.85 -19.02 -22.43
N HIS A 565 20.75 -20.01 -22.46
CA HIS A 565 22.15 -19.81 -22.04
C HIS A 565 22.90 -18.81 -22.93
N PHE A 566 22.68 -18.85 -24.25
CA PHE A 566 23.32 -17.99 -25.23
C PHE A 566 22.72 -16.58 -25.26
N GLY A 567 21.46 -16.41 -24.85
CA GLY A 567 20.68 -15.18 -24.93
C GLY A 567 21.42 -13.97 -24.36
N ARG A 568 21.97 -14.10 -23.14
CA ARG A 568 22.72 -13.05 -22.45
C ARG A 568 23.99 -12.58 -23.19
N PHE A 569 24.60 -13.46 -23.98
CA PHE A 569 25.84 -13.16 -24.73
C PHE A 569 25.58 -12.71 -26.17
N SER A 570 24.33 -12.78 -26.63
CA SER A 570 23.97 -12.56 -28.03
C SER A 570 23.63 -11.11 -28.38
N SER A 571 23.54 -10.22 -27.39
CA SER A 571 23.25 -8.80 -27.64
C SER A 571 24.38 -8.12 -28.42
N LEU A 572 24.01 -7.19 -29.32
CA LEU A 572 24.97 -6.47 -30.17
C LEU A 572 26.03 -5.70 -29.37
N ARG A 573 25.63 -5.10 -28.24
CA ARG A 573 26.57 -4.43 -27.34
C ARG A 573 27.57 -5.39 -26.74
N PHE A 574 27.12 -6.57 -26.29
CA PHE A 574 28.02 -7.57 -25.73
C PHE A 574 29.06 -8.01 -26.77
N LYS A 575 28.64 -8.29 -28.01
CA LYS A 575 29.57 -8.61 -29.10
C LYS A 575 30.56 -7.49 -29.40
N ALA A 576 30.11 -6.24 -29.39
CA ALA A 576 30.95 -5.08 -29.57
C ALA A 576 31.99 -4.94 -28.45
N MET A 577 31.60 -5.16 -27.19
CA MET A 577 32.53 -5.17 -26.05
C MET A 577 33.58 -6.27 -26.20
N GLN A 578 33.17 -7.51 -26.54
CA GLN A 578 34.12 -8.61 -26.73
C GLN A 578 35.13 -8.33 -27.85
N ALA A 579 34.66 -7.83 -29.00
CA ALA A 579 35.54 -7.48 -30.12
C ALA A 579 36.52 -6.36 -29.73
N ARG A 580 36.03 -5.32 -29.03
CA ARG A 580 36.85 -4.21 -28.53
C ARG A 580 37.91 -4.68 -27.54
N ASP A 581 37.53 -5.49 -26.55
CA ASP A 581 38.43 -5.94 -25.49
C ASP A 581 39.55 -6.84 -26.04
N LEU A 582 39.32 -7.51 -27.17
CA LEU A 582 40.32 -8.26 -27.93
C LEU A 582 41.14 -7.40 -28.90
N GLY A 583 40.89 -6.09 -28.96
CA GLY A 583 41.67 -5.12 -29.76
C GLY A 583 41.25 -5.00 -31.21
N ALA A 584 40.01 -5.34 -31.57
CA ALA A 584 39.49 -5.15 -32.92
C ALA A 584 39.52 -3.67 -33.33
N ARG A 585 39.64 -3.40 -34.64
CA ARG A 585 39.49 -2.06 -35.23
C ARG A 585 38.03 -1.65 -35.35
N GLY A 586 37.16 -2.61 -35.65
CA GLY A 586 35.73 -2.39 -35.77
C GLY A 586 34.95 -3.70 -35.86
N LEU A 587 33.64 -3.62 -35.67
CA LEU A 587 32.73 -4.76 -35.74
C LEU A 587 31.74 -4.58 -36.90
N ILE A 588 31.64 -5.59 -37.76
CA ILE A 588 30.71 -5.71 -38.87
C ILE A 588 29.65 -6.75 -38.48
N ILE A 589 28.39 -6.34 -38.46
CA ILE A 589 27.24 -7.17 -38.13
C ILE A 589 26.47 -7.51 -39.40
N VAL A 590 26.10 -8.77 -39.56
CA VAL A 590 25.29 -9.25 -40.69
C VAL A 590 24.13 -10.09 -40.15
N SER A 591 22.90 -9.86 -40.59
CA SER A 591 21.77 -10.67 -40.12
C SER A 591 21.83 -12.11 -40.65
N GLY A 592 22.25 -12.26 -41.90
CA GLY A 592 22.54 -13.54 -42.53
C GLY A 592 21.31 -14.11 -43.27
N PRO A 593 21.50 -14.74 -44.45
CA PRO A 593 20.41 -15.24 -45.29
C PRO A 593 19.46 -16.25 -44.64
N THR A 594 19.86 -16.96 -43.58
CA THR A 594 19.01 -17.97 -42.93
C THR A 594 18.15 -17.41 -41.79
N SER A 595 18.35 -16.14 -41.40
CA SER A 595 17.69 -15.51 -40.25
C SER A 595 16.20 -15.17 -40.47
N GLY A 596 15.76 -15.09 -41.73
CA GLY A 596 14.36 -14.80 -42.10
C GLY A 596 13.85 -13.41 -41.73
N VAL A 597 14.74 -12.47 -41.37
CA VAL A 597 14.36 -11.10 -41.01
C VAL A 597 13.95 -10.29 -42.25
N ARG A 598 12.94 -9.42 -42.10
CA ARG A 598 12.51 -8.49 -43.15
C ARG A 598 13.52 -7.35 -43.34
N ASP A 599 13.98 -6.78 -42.22
CA ASP A 599 14.98 -5.71 -42.20
C ASP A 599 16.36 -6.26 -41.84
N GLN A 600 17.25 -6.31 -42.83
CA GLN A 600 18.59 -6.89 -42.67
C GLN A 600 19.54 -5.98 -41.88
N LEU A 601 19.38 -4.66 -42.03
CA LEU A 601 20.21 -3.66 -41.36
C LEU A 601 19.73 -3.42 -39.92
N VAL A 602 20.68 -3.24 -39.01
CA VAL A 602 20.37 -2.74 -37.66
C VAL A 602 19.89 -1.29 -37.78
N PRO A 603 18.68 -0.95 -37.30
CA PRO A 603 18.15 0.40 -37.43
C PRO A 603 18.97 1.39 -36.60
N LEU A 604 19.24 2.57 -37.18
CA LEU A 604 19.85 3.68 -36.47
C LEU A 604 18.80 4.39 -35.61
N GLN A 605 18.54 3.83 -34.42
CA GLN A 605 17.58 4.33 -33.45
C GLN A 605 18.26 4.51 -32.09
N PHE A 606 17.89 5.59 -31.40
CA PHE A 606 18.43 5.87 -30.08
C PHE A 606 17.94 4.81 -29.09
N ASP A 607 18.84 4.29 -28.26
CA ASP A 607 18.57 3.11 -27.43
C ASP A 607 18.71 3.36 -25.92
N GLY A 608 18.56 4.63 -25.51
CA GLY A 608 18.42 5.04 -24.10
C GLY A 608 19.70 4.98 -23.25
N SER A 609 20.77 4.33 -23.73
CA SER A 609 22.03 4.19 -22.98
C SER A 609 23.03 5.31 -23.31
N LEU A 610 23.58 5.95 -22.27
CA LEU A 610 24.57 7.03 -22.39
C LEU A 610 25.98 6.56 -22.82
N ALA A 611 26.24 5.25 -22.89
CA ALA A 611 27.56 4.70 -23.17
C ALA A 611 27.70 4.20 -24.63
N GLY A 612 28.66 4.78 -25.36
CA GLY A 612 29.09 4.28 -26.67
C GLY A 612 29.91 2.99 -26.56
N ALA A 613 29.98 2.20 -27.64
CA ALA A 613 30.76 0.95 -27.66
C ALA A 613 32.29 1.16 -27.55
N GLY A 614 32.79 2.37 -27.81
CA GLY A 614 34.23 2.65 -27.86
C GLY A 614 34.94 2.03 -29.06
N LEU A 615 34.18 1.52 -30.03
CA LEU A 615 34.62 0.86 -31.26
C LEU A 615 33.63 1.19 -32.38
N PRO A 616 34.04 1.38 -33.65
CA PRO A 616 33.10 1.51 -34.76
C PRO A 616 32.36 0.19 -35.01
N VAL A 617 31.03 0.25 -35.06
CA VAL A 617 30.12 -0.89 -35.27
C VAL A 617 29.17 -0.58 -36.41
N VAL A 618 29.19 -1.41 -37.44
CA VAL A 618 28.39 -1.25 -38.66
C VAL A 618 27.59 -2.52 -38.95
N SER A 619 26.41 -2.35 -39.53
CA SER A 619 25.59 -3.44 -40.07
C SER A 619 25.69 -3.44 -41.59
N LEU A 620 25.85 -4.61 -42.20
CA LEU A 620 25.75 -4.79 -43.66
C LEU A 620 24.50 -5.59 -44.01
N SER A 621 23.97 -5.33 -45.21
CA SER A 621 23.01 -6.22 -45.85
C SER A 621 23.68 -7.54 -46.22
N ASP A 622 22.89 -8.59 -46.43
CA ASP A 622 23.43 -9.89 -46.83
C ASP A 622 24.15 -9.80 -48.19
N ALA A 623 23.66 -8.95 -49.09
CA ALA A 623 24.28 -8.69 -50.39
C ALA A 623 25.65 -7.98 -50.25
N ALA A 624 25.76 -6.98 -49.38
CA ALA A 624 27.01 -6.28 -49.13
C ALA A 624 28.04 -7.17 -48.42
N ALA A 625 27.59 -7.97 -47.45
CA ALA A 625 28.43 -8.96 -46.78
C ALA A 625 28.93 -10.03 -47.77
N GLN A 626 28.13 -10.43 -48.75
CA GLN A 626 28.53 -11.40 -49.76
C GLN A 626 29.73 -10.94 -50.59
N TYR A 627 29.96 -9.63 -50.81
CA TYR A 627 31.19 -9.15 -51.47
C TYR A 627 32.46 -9.56 -50.70
N LEU A 628 32.44 -9.48 -49.37
CA LEU A 628 33.57 -9.89 -48.52
C LEU A 628 33.78 -11.41 -48.55
N PHE A 629 32.71 -12.19 -48.55
CA PHE A 629 32.80 -13.65 -48.62
C PHE A 629 33.24 -14.14 -50.00
N SER A 630 32.75 -13.53 -51.08
CA SER A 630 33.14 -13.84 -52.46
C SER A 630 34.61 -13.56 -52.72
N ALA A 631 35.17 -12.47 -52.17
CA ALA A 631 36.60 -12.18 -52.25
C ALA A 631 37.46 -13.31 -51.64
N ALA A 632 36.97 -13.94 -50.58
CA ALA A 632 37.59 -15.10 -49.94
C ALA A 632 37.18 -16.47 -50.55
N GLY A 633 36.48 -16.48 -51.69
CA GLY A 633 36.01 -17.69 -52.37
C GLY A 633 34.94 -18.48 -51.61
N LYS A 634 34.11 -17.80 -50.81
CA LYS A 634 33.07 -18.39 -49.95
C LYS A 634 31.68 -17.84 -50.26
N ASP A 635 30.67 -18.65 -49.94
CA ASP A 635 29.25 -18.28 -50.03
C ASP A 635 28.68 -18.04 -48.62
N LEU A 636 28.08 -16.87 -48.37
CA LEU A 636 27.61 -16.43 -47.05
C LEU A 636 26.55 -17.38 -46.49
N LYS A 637 25.58 -17.78 -47.33
CA LYS A 637 24.49 -18.67 -46.96
C LYS A 637 25.01 -20.04 -46.54
N THR A 638 25.89 -20.63 -47.34
CA THR A 638 26.52 -21.93 -47.06
C THR A 638 27.35 -21.88 -45.77
N VAL A 639 28.00 -20.75 -45.47
CA VAL A 639 28.73 -20.57 -44.21
C VAL A 639 27.77 -20.51 -43.02
N GLN A 640 26.68 -19.73 -43.11
CA GLN A 640 25.71 -19.61 -42.02
C GLN A 640 25.01 -20.94 -41.73
N GLU A 641 24.56 -21.66 -42.75
CA GLU A 641 23.84 -22.94 -42.60
C GLU A 641 24.64 -23.99 -41.79
N LYS A 642 25.98 -23.96 -41.89
CA LYS A 642 26.88 -24.82 -41.11
C LYS A 642 26.92 -24.41 -39.63
N LEU A 643 26.97 -23.12 -39.37
CA LEU A 643 27.04 -22.55 -38.02
C LEU A 643 25.71 -22.62 -37.27
N ASP A 644 24.58 -22.62 -37.99
CA ASP A 644 23.24 -22.62 -37.39
C ASP A 644 22.95 -23.80 -36.48
N SER A 645 23.70 -24.89 -36.62
CA SER A 645 23.65 -26.06 -35.75
C SER A 645 24.07 -25.80 -34.30
N GLY A 646 24.78 -24.68 -34.04
CA GLY A 646 25.32 -24.38 -32.71
C GLY A 646 26.64 -25.08 -32.39
N VAL A 647 27.17 -25.89 -33.30
CA VAL A 647 28.51 -26.50 -33.14
C VAL A 647 29.58 -25.39 -33.21
N PRO A 648 30.50 -25.31 -32.23
CA PRO A 648 31.60 -24.35 -32.29
C PRO A 648 32.40 -24.48 -33.58
N ALA A 649 32.64 -23.36 -34.24
CA ALA A 649 33.50 -23.30 -35.42
C ALA A 649 34.58 -22.26 -35.19
N ILE A 650 35.80 -22.61 -35.59
CA ILE A 650 36.96 -21.75 -35.45
C ILE A 650 36.80 -20.54 -36.38
N GLY A 651 36.97 -19.34 -35.83
CA GLY A 651 37.02 -18.12 -36.63
C GLY A 651 38.20 -18.13 -37.61
N TYR A 652 38.09 -17.40 -38.72
CA TYR A 652 39.16 -17.40 -39.74
C TYR A 652 39.28 -16.05 -40.46
N PRO A 653 40.48 -15.69 -40.95
CA PRO A 653 40.63 -14.53 -41.80
C PRO A 653 39.91 -14.72 -43.14
N LEU A 654 39.17 -13.70 -43.58
CA LEU A 654 38.65 -13.64 -44.95
C LEU A 654 39.77 -13.08 -45.82
N LYS A 655 40.61 -13.98 -46.35
CA LYS A 655 41.74 -13.59 -47.22
C LYS A 655 41.23 -12.77 -48.41
N ASP A 656 41.97 -11.71 -48.74
CA ASP A 656 41.67 -10.75 -49.81
C ASP A 656 40.40 -9.90 -49.59
N ALA A 657 39.69 -10.07 -48.47
CA ALA A 657 38.57 -9.23 -48.08
C ALA A 657 39.07 -8.02 -47.26
N VAL A 658 38.90 -6.83 -47.84
CA VAL A 658 39.20 -5.55 -47.19
C VAL A 658 37.89 -4.80 -46.96
N PHE A 659 37.74 -4.25 -45.76
CA PHE A 659 36.64 -3.35 -45.43
C PHE A 659 37.19 -1.98 -45.03
N GLU A 660 36.50 -0.95 -45.48
CA GLU A 660 36.84 0.44 -45.18
C GLU A 660 35.56 1.17 -44.79
N ALA A 661 35.57 1.86 -43.66
CA ALA A 661 34.43 2.68 -43.25
C ALA A 661 34.85 3.94 -42.50
N ALA A 662 34.15 5.04 -42.78
CA ALA A 662 34.06 6.23 -41.94
C ALA A 662 32.68 6.19 -41.27
N VAL A 663 32.64 6.32 -39.94
CA VAL A 663 31.40 6.32 -39.17
C VAL A 663 31.19 7.68 -38.55
N ASP A 664 30.05 8.30 -38.85
CA ASP A 664 29.68 9.63 -38.39
C ASP A 664 28.24 9.60 -37.88
N ILE A 665 28.06 9.51 -36.57
CA ILE A 665 26.76 9.54 -35.90
C ILE A 665 26.58 10.90 -35.24
N VAL A 666 25.51 11.57 -35.63
CA VAL A 666 25.05 12.82 -35.03
C VAL A 666 24.04 12.46 -33.93
N HIS A 667 24.36 12.85 -32.70
CA HIS A 667 23.44 12.75 -31.57
C HIS A 667 22.65 14.06 -31.49
N GLU A 668 21.37 14.00 -31.81
CA GLU A 668 20.50 15.17 -31.77
C GLU A 668 20.17 15.47 -30.31
N LYS A 669 20.60 16.64 -29.83
CA LYS A 669 20.34 17.09 -28.46
C LYS A 669 19.06 17.92 -28.41
N LYS A 670 18.23 17.66 -27.40
CA LYS A 670 17.09 18.49 -27.00
C LYS A 670 17.12 18.71 -25.50
N LYS A 671 16.28 19.63 -25.04
CA LYS A 671 16.07 19.91 -23.62
C LYS A 671 14.73 19.38 -23.16
N GLY A 672 14.72 18.61 -22.07
CA GLY A 672 13.52 18.31 -21.28
C GLY A 672 13.43 19.29 -20.11
N ARG A 673 12.28 19.31 -19.43
CA ARG A 673 12.11 20.17 -18.25
C ARG A 673 11.13 19.60 -17.23
N ASN A 674 11.58 19.45 -15.98
CA ASN A 674 10.70 19.16 -14.86
C ASN A 674 9.93 20.43 -14.46
N VAL A 675 8.77 20.27 -13.82
CA VAL A 675 8.05 21.37 -13.14
C VAL A 675 8.08 21.13 -11.65
N LEU A 676 8.60 22.07 -10.87
CA LEU A 676 8.80 21.93 -9.44
C LEU A 676 8.13 23.09 -8.68
N GLY A 677 7.22 22.77 -7.76
CA GLY A 677 6.56 23.72 -6.88
C GLY A 677 6.67 23.31 -5.42
N ARG A 678 7.06 24.24 -4.54
CA ARG A 678 7.17 24.04 -3.09
C ARG A 678 5.96 24.62 -2.38
N LEU A 679 5.31 23.82 -1.53
CA LEU A 679 4.38 24.31 -0.53
C LEU A 679 5.10 24.36 0.82
N GLN A 680 5.50 25.56 1.22
CA GLN A 680 6.07 25.79 2.55
C GLN A 680 4.96 25.67 3.60
N VAL A 681 5.11 24.82 4.62
CA VAL A 681 4.05 24.56 5.62
C VAL A 681 4.07 25.61 6.74
N ASN A 682 5.25 25.96 7.25
CA ASN A 682 5.44 26.97 8.30
C ASN A 682 6.00 28.28 7.75
N GLU A 683 6.10 29.32 8.59
CA GLU A 683 6.79 30.57 8.22
C GLU A 683 8.32 30.39 8.06
N GLU A 684 8.91 29.50 8.85
CA GLU A 684 10.30 29.08 8.69
C GLU A 684 10.41 27.90 7.72
N GLN A 685 11.43 27.92 6.87
CA GLN A 685 11.67 26.88 5.89
C GLN A 685 12.01 25.56 6.59
N ALA A 686 11.29 24.49 6.25
CA ALA A 686 11.56 23.19 6.83
C ALA A 686 12.92 22.63 6.36
N GLY A 687 13.62 21.96 7.28
CA GLY A 687 14.87 21.24 6.98
C GLY A 687 14.67 19.96 6.16
N GLN A 688 13.42 19.48 6.04
CA GLN A 688 13.03 18.30 5.26
C GLN A 688 11.80 18.55 4.40
N VAL A 689 11.70 17.80 3.30
CA VAL A 689 10.57 17.82 2.37
C VAL A 689 9.97 16.44 2.14
N VAL A 690 8.68 16.38 1.82
CA VAL A 690 8.03 15.23 1.17
C VAL A 690 7.91 15.54 -0.32
N VAL A 691 8.38 14.64 -1.18
CA VAL A 691 8.24 14.80 -2.64
C VAL A 691 6.98 14.07 -3.10
N VAL A 692 6.15 14.73 -3.91
CA VAL A 692 4.99 14.14 -4.59
C VAL A 692 5.21 14.25 -6.09
N GLY A 693 5.33 13.11 -6.77
CA GLY A 693 5.75 13.02 -8.17
C GLY A 693 4.71 12.36 -9.09
N ALA A 694 4.68 12.83 -10.34
CA ALA A 694 4.08 12.12 -11.47
C ALA A 694 4.80 12.53 -12.77
N HIS A 695 4.98 11.62 -13.72
CA HIS A 695 5.57 12.00 -15.01
C HIS A 695 4.57 12.73 -15.92
N ILE A 696 5.05 13.68 -16.72
CA ILE A 696 4.23 14.54 -17.61
C ILE A 696 4.40 14.21 -19.08
N ASP A 697 5.52 13.60 -19.47
CA ASP A 697 5.83 13.25 -20.84
C ASP A 697 5.28 11.89 -21.26
N HIS A 698 4.94 11.76 -22.55
CA HIS A 698 4.47 10.49 -23.13
C HIS A 698 5.08 10.28 -24.53
N LEU A 699 4.63 9.27 -25.27
CA LEU A 699 5.28 8.80 -26.49
C LEU A 699 5.09 9.67 -27.75
N GLY A 700 4.33 10.77 -27.70
CA GLY A 700 4.05 11.58 -28.88
C GLY A 700 3.31 10.80 -29.97
N THR A 701 3.91 10.61 -31.15
CA THR A 701 3.38 9.76 -32.24
C THR A 701 3.97 8.35 -32.27
N GLY A 702 4.71 7.95 -31.22
CA GLY A 702 5.36 6.64 -31.10
C GLY A 702 6.63 6.40 -31.93
N PRO A 703 7.56 7.36 -32.13
CA PRO A 703 8.71 7.18 -33.02
C PRO A 703 9.79 6.20 -32.49
N ASN A 704 9.81 5.88 -31.18
CA ASN A 704 10.98 5.31 -30.49
C ASN A 704 10.87 3.81 -30.12
N GLY A 705 10.05 3.01 -30.82
CA GLY A 705 9.98 1.55 -30.59
C GLY A 705 9.33 1.09 -29.28
N ASN A 706 9.05 2.00 -28.34
CA ASN A 706 8.32 1.73 -27.08
C ASN A 706 6.79 1.76 -27.24
N SER A 707 6.29 2.07 -28.45
CA SER A 707 4.86 2.06 -28.77
C SER A 707 4.34 0.63 -28.94
N LEU A 708 3.17 0.35 -28.37
CA LEU A 708 2.43 -0.91 -28.53
C LEU A 708 1.30 -0.77 -29.58
N ALA A 709 1.36 0.26 -30.44
CA ALA A 709 0.40 0.51 -31.51
C ALA A 709 0.39 -0.64 -32.54
N ARG A 710 -0.80 -0.95 -33.05
CA ARG A 710 -0.96 -1.89 -34.19
C ARG A 710 -0.56 -1.22 -35.50
N ASP A 711 -0.39 -2.02 -36.55
CA ASP A 711 -0.01 -1.50 -37.88
C ASP A 711 -1.01 -0.47 -38.44
N ASP A 712 -2.30 -0.62 -38.15
CA ASP A 712 -3.37 0.32 -38.52
C ASP A 712 -3.43 1.59 -37.66
N GLU A 713 -2.63 1.65 -36.59
CA GLU A 713 -2.58 2.74 -35.61
C GLU A 713 -1.25 3.51 -35.63
N ARG A 714 -0.30 3.07 -36.46
CA ARG A 714 1.02 3.70 -36.58
C ARG A 714 0.89 5.18 -36.93
N GLY A 715 1.61 6.01 -36.18
CA GLY A 715 1.59 7.48 -36.35
C GLY A 715 0.44 8.19 -35.64
N GLY A 716 -0.45 7.46 -34.97
CA GLY A 716 -1.47 8.03 -34.09
C GLY A 716 -0.86 8.75 -32.87
N ILE A 717 -1.56 9.76 -32.36
CA ILE A 717 -1.17 10.47 -31.12
C ILE A 717 -1.39 9.52 -29.94
N HIS A 718 -0.33 9.34 -29.14
CA HIS A 718 -0.39 8.65 -27.87
C HIS A 718 -0.79 9.69 -26.83
N PHE A 719 -2.02 9.62 -26.35
CA PHE A 719 -2.54 10.63 -25.43
C PHE A 719 -2.07 10.43 -23.99
N GLY A 720 -1.67 9.22 -23.59
CA GLY A 720 -1.17 8.91 -22.24
C GLY A 720 -2.17 9.29 -21.15
N ALA A 721 -3.46 9.02 -21.40
CA ALA A 721 -4.53 9.44 -20.52
C ALA A 721 -4.43 8.77 -19.14
N ASP A 722 -4.21 7.46 -19.11
CA ASP A 722 -3.97 6.75 -17.85
C ASP A 722 -2.51 6.82 -17.45
N ASP A 723 -1.61 6.57 -18.41
CA ASP A 723 -0.17 6.47 -18.19
C ASP A 723 0.37 7.61 -17.32
N ASN A 724 0.10 8.85 -17.77
CA ASN A 724 0.67 10.03 -17.14
C ASN A 724 -0.36 11.10 -16.77
N ALA A 725 -1.42 11.29 -17.56
CA ALA A 725 -2.33 12.43 -17.36
C ALA A 725 -3.20 12.23 -16.11
N SER A 726 -3.58 10.99 -15.81
CA SER A 726 -4.28 10.62 -14.58
C SER A 726 -3.45 10.95 -13.34
N GLY A 727 -2.14 10.67 -13.39
CA GLY A 727 -1.20 10.92 -12.29
C GLY A 727 -0.91 12.40 -12.07
N VAL A 728 -0.64 13.15 -13.13
CA VAL A 728 -0.48 14.60 -13.07
C VAL A 728 -1.77 15.26 -12.55
N SER A 729 -2.93 14.78 -12.98
CA SER A 729 -4.22 15.23 -12.46
C SER A 729 -4.41 14.93 -10.96
N ALA A 730 -3.98 13.77 -10.48
CA ALA A 730 -4.02 13.44 -9.05
C ALA A 730 -3.06 14.32 -8.24
N LEU A 731 -1.84 14.54 -8.74
CA LEU A 731 -0.84 15.43 -8.16
C LEU A 731 -1.34 16.87 -8.04
N MET A 732 -2.03 17.39 -9.07
CA MET A 732 -2.63 18.74 -9.05
C MET A 732 -3.75 18.85 -8.00
N GLN A 733 -4.63 17.85 -7.89
CA GLN A 733 -5.65 17.83 -6.84
C GLN A 733 -5.05 17.75 -5.43
N MET A 734 -3.97 16.98 -5.24
CA MET A 734 -3.24 16.95 -3.97
C MET A 734 -2.65 18.32 -3.62
N ALA A 735 -2.05 19.01 -4.60
CA ALA A 735 -1.52 20.36 -4.40
C ALA A 735 -2.61 21.36 -4.00
N GLU A 736 -3.77 21.33 -4.68
CA GLU A 736 -4.92 22.18 -4.36
C GLU A 736 -5.43 21.92 -2.94
N ALA A 737 -5.69 20.66 -2.58
CA ALA A 737 -6.22 20.30 -1.27
C ALA A 737 -5.26 20.65 -0.12
N LEU A 738 -3.95 20.43 -0.31
CA LEU A 738 -2.94 20.72 0.72
C LEU A 738 -2.72 22.24 0.86
N ALA A 739 -2.77 23.00 -0.23
CA ALA A 739 -2.72 24.45 -0.20
C ALA A 739 -3.97 25.03 0.50
N ASN A 740 -5.17 24.53 0.18
CA ASN A 740 -6.42 24.92 0.83
C ASN A 740 -6.39 24.60 2.33
N ALA A 741 -5.93 23.41 2.72
CA ALA A 741 -5.77 23.02 4.11
C ALA A 741 -4.79 23.93 4.87
N LYS A 742 -3.68 24.34 4.24
CA LYS A 742 -2.76 25.34 4.81
C LYS A 742 -3.45 26.68 5.02
N GLN A 743 -4.15 27.20 4.01
CA GLN A 743 -4.89 28.46 4.10
C GLN A 743 -5.97 28.44 5.19
N ALA A 744 -6.60 27.29 5.41
CA ALA A 744 -7.58 27.07 6.45
C ALA A 744 -6.98 26.86 7.86
N GLY A 745 -5.64 26.86 8.01
CA GLY A 745 -4.95 26.59 9.27
C GLY A 745 -5.02 25.13 9.73
N GLN A 746 -5.39 24.21 8.83
CA GLN A 746 -5.59 22.79 9.08
C GLN A 746 -4.37 21.93 8.71
N LEU A 747 -3.30 22.53 8.21
CA LEU A 747 -2.03 21.87 7.90
C LEU A 747 -0.94 22.43 8.81
N GLN A 748 -0.40 21.58 9.69
CA GLN A 748 0.72 21.90 10.59
C GLN A 748 1.70 20.73 10.58
N GLY A 749 3.00 21.01 10.67
CA GLY A 749 4.02 19.96 10.67
C GLY A 749 5.44 20.51 10.56
N SER A 750 6.43 19.63 10.45
CA SER A 750 7.86 20.02 10.42
C SER A 750 8.51 19.90 9.05
N ARG A 751 7.74 19.56 8.02
CA ARG A 751 8.22 19.27 6.66
C ARG A 751 7.43 20.06 5.63
N ASP A 752 8.11 20.53 4.60
CA ASP A 752 7.47 21.14 3.43
C ASP A 752 7.12 20.06 2.40
N ILE A 753 6.38 20.46 1.37
CA ILE A 753 6.05 19.57 0.24
C ILE A 753 6.69 20.11 -1.03
N VAL A 754 7.28 19.24 -1.84
CA VAL A 754 7.68 19.55 -3.22
C VAL A 754 6.84 18.71 -4.17
N PHE A 755 6.02 19.38 -4.98
CA PHE A 755 5.29 18.75 -6.07
C PHE A 755 6.13 18.80 -7.33
N ALA A 756 6.27 17.65 -8.00
CA ALA A 756 7.13 17.49 -9.16
C ALA A 756 6.43 16.80 -10.32
N ALA A 757 6.31 17.49 -11.45
CA ALA A 757 5.93 16.87 -12.72
C ALA A 757 7.19 16.53 -13.51
N TRP A 758 7.52 15.24 -13.61
CA TRP A 758 8.78 14.74 -14.19
C TRP A 758 8.73 14.68 -15.71
N SER A 759 9.82 15.04 -16.36
CA SER A 759 10.01 14.95 -17.81
C SER A 759 11.05 13.86 -18.14
N GLY A 760 10.90 13.17 -19.27
CA GLY A 760 11.82 12.15 -19.75
C GLY A 760 11.74 10.80 -19.02
N GLU A 761 10.61 10.48 -18.38
CA GLU A 761 10.37 9.17 -17.75
C GLU A 761 10.41 8.07 -18.82
N GLU A 762 9.71 8.30 -19.93
CA GLU A 762 9.56 7.39 -21.09
C GLU A 762 10.86 7.10 -21.84
N LEU A 763 11.87 7.91 -21.56
CA LEU A 763 13.22 7.83 -22.11
C LEU A 763 14.23 7.24 -21.11
N GLY A 764 13.76 6.81 -19.94
CA GLY A 764 14.55 6.18 -18.88
C GLY A 764 14.76 7.06 -17.65
N LEU A 765 13.68 7.58 -17.06
CA LEU A 765 13.69 8.30 -15.77
C LEU A 765 14.63 9.52 -15.75
N LEU A 766 14.77 10.22 -16.88
CA LEU A 766 15.82 11.24 -17.05
C LEU A 766 15.62 12.44 -16.12
N GLY A 767 14.39 12.91 -15.97
CA GLY A 767 14.05 14.09 -15.17
C GLY A 767 14.26 13.89 -13.67
N SER A 768 13.73 12.80 -13.10
CA SER A 768 13.92 12.45 -11.69
C SER A 768 15.39 12.16 -11.37
N SER A 769 16.10 11.47 -12.27
CA SER A 769 17.55 11.24 -12.17
C SER A 769 18.34 12.54 -12.14
N HIS A 770 17.97 13.51 -12.99
CA HIS A 770 18.60 14.83 -13.01
C HIS A 770 18.37 15.57 -11.68
N TYR A 771 17.14 15.55 -11.16
CA TYR A 771 16.78 16.18 -9.88
C TYR A 771 17.60 15.63 -8.71
N VAL A 772 17.64 14.29 -8.55
CA VAL A 772 18.40 13.63 -7.48
C VAL A 772 19.89 13.96 -7.58
N LYS A 773 20.48 13.84 -8.78
CA LYS A 773 21.90 14.14 -9.00
C LYS A 773 22.25 15.59 -8.72
N HIS A 774 21.35 16.53 -9.05
CA HIS A 774 21.53 17.94 -8.75
C HIS A 774 21.60 18.18 -7.23
N LEU A 775 20.67 17.59 -6.46
CA LEU A 775 20.67 17.69 -5.00
C LEU A 775 21.93 17.09 -4.37
N GLU A 776 22.37 15.90 -4.78
CA GLU A 776 23.61 15.30 -4.29
C GLU A 776 24.84 16.18 -4.56
N THR A 777 24.87 16.83 -5.73
CA THR A 777 25.94 17.77 -6.08
C THR A 777 25.93 19.00 -5.16
N LEU A 778 24.75 19.52 -4.82
CA LEU A 778 24.60 20.63 -3.87
C LEU A 778 25.09 20.25 -2.48
N PHE A 779 24.72 19.07 -1.97
CA PHE A 779 25.18 18.60 -0.66
C PHE A 779 26.68 18.33 -0.63
N SER A 780 27.24 17.75 -1.69
CA SER A 780 28.68 17.51 -1.80
C SER A 780 29.49 18.82 -1.79
N LYS A 781 28.99 19.87 -2.45
CA LYS A 781 29.62 21.20 -2.45
C LYS A 781 29.53 21.88 -1.08
N HIS A 782 28.40 21.77 -0.38
CA HIS A 782 28.24 22.32 0.97
C HIS A 782 29.14 21.61 1.99
N ALA A 783 29.26 20.27 1.92
CA ALA A 783 30.19 19.51 2.75
C ALA A 783 31.65 19.97 2.54
N ALA A 784 32.07 20.13 1.28
CA ALA A 784 33.41 20.63 0.95
C ALA A 784 33.66 22.08 1.40
N ALA A 785 32.64 22.94 1.36
CA ALA A 785 32.73 24.32 1.85
C ALA A 785 32.84 24.40 3.38
N ALA A 786 32.07 23.57 4.10
CA ALA A 786 32.12 23.47 5.56
C ALA A 786 33.48 22.96 6.08
N GLU A 787 34.15 22.07 5.33
CA GLU A 787 35.51 21.61 5.64
C GLU A 787 36.59 22.68 5.38
N GLY A 788 36.36 23.60 4.43
CA GLY A 788 37.29 24.68 4.08
C GLY A 788 37.33 25.84 5.09
N GLU A 789 36.23 26.09 5.81
CA GLU A 789 36.12 27.19 6.78
C GLU A 789 36.67 26.83 8.18
N GLY A 790 36.88 25.54 8.48
CA GLY A 790 37.47 25.07 9.75
C GLY A 790 39.00 25.25 9.88
N ALA A 791 39.69 25.71 8.83
CA ALA A 791 41.16 25.80 8.80
C ALA A 791 41.73 27.16 9.23
N ALA A 792 40.93 28.05 9.80
CA ALA A 792 41.35 29.37 10.28
C ALA A 792 41.07 29.58 11.78
N GLY A 793 41.61 28.71 12.63
CA GLY A 793 41.59 28.84 14.08
C GLY A 793 42.93 28.42 14.71
N GLU A 794 43.62 29.41 15.27
CA GLU A 794 44.87 29.40 16.07
C GLU A 794 45.60 28.07 16.33
N LYS A 795 46.84 27.98 15.81
CA LYS A 795 47.86 27.04 16.29
C LYS A 795 48.39 27.48 17.66
N GLN A 796 48.02 26.78 18.72
CA GLN A 796 48.80 26.71 19.97
C GLN A 796 49.66 25.44 20.01
N PRO A 797 50.88 25.49 20.59
CA PRO A 797 51.81 24.37 20.56
C PRO A 797 51.41 23.30 21.59
N ARG A 798 51.37 22.04 21.14
CA ARG A 798 51.20 20.87 22.02
C ARG A 798 52.53 20.56 22.74
N ALA A 799 52.44 20.39 24.05
CA ALA A 799 53.45 19.71 24.86
C ALA A 799 53.09 18.21 24.97
N ASP A 800 54.09 17.40 24.63
CA ASP A 800 54.42 16.04 25.09
C ASP A 800 53.31 15.03 25.44
N GLY A 801 53.30 13.94 24.65
CA GLY A 801 53.45 12.58 25.17
C GLY A 801 52.19 11.83 25.63
N ALA A 802 51.59 11.06 24.72
CA ALA A 802 51.22 9.65 24.89
C ALA A 802 50.40 9.18 23.69
N ALA A 803 50.80 8.06 23.09
CA ALA A 803 50.06 7.38 22.04
C ALA A 803 48.79 6.76 22.64
N GLY A 804 47.65 7.40 22.42
CA GLY A 804 46.32 6.83 22.57
C GLY A 804 45.75 6.53 21.19
N GLU A 805 45.23 5.33 21.00
CA GLU A 805 44.56 4.87 19.78
C GLU A 805 43.52 5.90 19.31
N ALA A 806 43.56 6.24 18.03
CA ALA A 806 42.53 7.07 17.42
C ALA A 806 41.20 6.32 17.51
N GLU A 807 40.26 6.82 18.32
CA GLU A 807 38.86 6.44 18.21
C GLU A 807 38.44 6.63 16.75
N LYS A 808 37.98 5.54 16.11
CA LYS A 808 37.30 5.63 14.82
C LYS A 808 36.15 6.63 14.96
N PRO A 809 35.92 7.51 13.97
CA PRO A 809 34.73 8.34 13.96
C PRO A 809 33.52 7.42 14.12
N LYS A 810 32.59 7.76 15.02
CA LYS A 810 31.28 7.10 15.07
C LYS A 810 30.67 7.18 13.66
N GLU A 811 30.52 6.03 13.00
CA GLU A 811 29.70 5.92 11.80
C GLU A 811 28.32 6.48 12.15
N ASP A 812 27.91 7.54 11.46
CA ASP A 812 26.53 8.02 11.51
C ASP A 812 25.65 6.88 10.95
N PRO A 813 24.69 6.34 11.73
CA PRO A 813 23.83 5.26 11.29
C PRO A 813 22.97 5.59 10.05
N LEU A 814 22.97 6.83 9.56
CA LEU A 814 22.30 7.26 8.32
C LEU A 814 23.22 7.34 7.09
N SER A 815 24.53 7.12 7.26
CA SER A 815 25.54 7.16 6.19
C SER A 815 25.91 5.75 5.69
N GLY A 816 24.93 5.04 5.13
CA GLY A 816 25.21 3.82 4.38
C GLY A 816 25.98 4.11 3.08
N PRO A 817 26.81 3.18 2.58
CA PRO A 817 27.49 3.36 1.31
C PRO A 817 26.44 3.44 0.18
N ASN A 818 26.25 4.64 -0.38
CA ASN A 818 25.31 5.05 -1.45
C ASN A 818 24.12 5.96 -1.04
N THR A 819 24.01 6.49 0.19
CA THR A 819 22.87 7.37 0.52
C THR A 819 23.07 8.84 0.17
N GLY A 820 24.30 9.32 -0.03
CA GLY A 820 24.60 10.72 -0.38
C GLY A 820 24.05 11.79 0.59
N GLY A 821 23.48 11.39 1.73
CA GLY A 821 22.71 12.25 2.65
C GLY A 821 21.33 12.67 2.14
N LEU A 822 20.82 12.12 1.02
CA LEU A 822 19.57 12.59 0.41
C LEU A 822 18.35 12.41 1.33
N ASN A 823 18.33 11.34 2.12
CA ASN A 823 17.33 11.06 3.14
C ASN A 823 17.32 12.06 4.32
N LEU A 824 18.37 12.88 4.47
CA LEU A 824 18.39 13.98 5.44
C LEU A 824 17.52 15.14 4.97
N TYR A 825 17.34 15.31 3.66
CA TYR A 825 16.53 16.36 3.06
C TYR A 825 15.17 15.88 2.57
N ILE A 826 15.09 14.67 1.99
CA ILE A 826 13.83 14.10 1.49
C ILE A 826 13.37 13.00 2.46
N ALA A 827 12.25 13.26 3.14
CA ALA A 827 11.67 12.31 4.10
C ALA A 827 11.03 11.10 3.40
N ALA A 828 10.37 11.31 2.27
CA ALA A 828 9.76 10.28 1.44
C ALA A 828 9.42 10.82 0.04
N CYS A 829 9.26 9.90 -0.92
CA CYS A 829 8.71 10.17 -2.25
C CYS A 829 7.39 9.42 -2.47
N LEU A 830 6.33 10.15 -2.77
CA LEU A 830 5.02 9.62 -3.15
C LEU A 830 4.86 9.69 -4.67
N ASN A 831 4.57 8.58 -5.33
CA ASN A 831 4.42 8.51 -6.78
C ASN A 831 2.96 8.27 -7.20
N MET A 832 2.51 9.00 -8.22
CA MET A 832 1.11 9.06 -8.62
C MET A 832 0.86 8.55 -10.05
N ASP A 833 1.81 7.87 -10.69
CA ASP A 833 1.64 7.38 -12.08
C ASP A 833 0.55 6.31 -12.19
N MET A 834 -0.15 6.25 -13.34
CA MET A 834 -1.14 5.20 -13.65
C MET A 834 -2.23 5.00 -12.58
N VAL A 835 -2.92 6.07 -12.19
CA VAL A 835 -3.98 6.07 -11.16
C VAL A 835 -5.40 6.21 -11.72
N GLY A 836 -5.57 6.13 -13.04
CA GLY A 836 -6.82 6.39 -13.74
C GLY A 836 -7.73 5.18 -13.96
N ARG A 837 -7.29 3.96 -13.63
CA ARG A 837 -8.03 2.71 -13.92
C ARG A 837 -8.51 1.98 -12.67
N LEU A 838 -8.72 2.68 -11.55
CA LEU A 838 -9.19 2.04 -10.32
C LEU A 838 -10.49 1.27 -10.60
N GLN A 839 -10.45 -0.05 -10.36
CA GLN A 839 -11.62 -0.94 -10.42
C GLN A 839 -12.00 -1.35 -9.00
N GLU A 840 -11.68 -2.59 -8.61
CA GLU A 840 -12.04 -3.13 -7.30
C GLU A 840 -11.02 -2.80 -6.20
N LYS A 841 -9.72 -2.83 -6.54
CA LYS A 841 -8.62 -2.66 -5.59
C LYS A 841 -7.60 -1.64 -6.09
N LEU A 842 -7.11 -0.82 -5.16
CA LEU A 842 -5.93 0.02 -5.36
C LEU A 842 -4.68 -0.77 -4.98
N VAL A 843 -3.64 -0.75 -5.82
CA VAL A 843 -2.34 -1.33 -5.49
C VAL A 843 -1.43 -0.23 -4.97
N LEU A 844 -0.83 -0.44 -3.81
CA LEU A 844 0.24 0.42 -3.28
C LEU A 844 1.55 -0.36 -3.29
N GLN A 845 2.52 0.15 -4.03
CA GLN A 845 3.84 -0.45 -4.23
C GLN A 845 4.92 0.33 -3.46
N GLY A 846 6.08 -0.28 -3.25
CA GLY A 846 7.15 0.31 -2.45
C GLY A 846 6.99 0.11 -0.94
N ILE A 847 6.05 -0.73 -0.49
CA ILE A 847 5.74 -0.93 0.94
C ILE A 847 6.96 -1.43 1.71
N GLY A 848 7.81 -2.24 1.10
CA GLY A 848 9.00 -2.73 1.76
C GLY A 848 10.15 -1.72 1.84
N SER A 849 9.99 -0.49 1.32
CA SER A 849 10.97 0.59 1.49
C SER A 849 10.92 1.26 2.87
N SER A 850 9.86 1.00 3.65
CA SER A 850 9.75 1.42 5.05
C SER A 850 8.77 0.56 5.84
N PRO A 851 9.10 0.15 7.07
CA PRO A 851 8.13 -0.52 7.96
C PRO A 851 6.96 0.39 8.37
N ALA A 852 7.05 1.71 8.17
CA ALA A 852 6.00 2.64 8.55
C ALA A 852 4.79 2.62 7.59
N TRP A 853 4.97 2.17 6.34
CA TRP A 853 3.98 2.40 5.27
C TRP A 853 2.62 1.78 5.55
N GLN A 854 2.58 0.54 6.02
CA GLN A 854 1.32 -0.15 6.29
C GLN A 854 0.45 0.66 7.26
N SER A 855 1.02 1.10 8.38
CA SER A 855 0.29 1.85 9.40
C SER A 855 -0.21 3.22 8.91
N LEU A 856 0.60 3.92 8.08
CA LEU A 856 0.26 5.22 7.50
C LEU A 856 -0.90 5.08 6.51
N VAL A 857 -0.82 4.09 5.63
CA VAL A 857 -1.85 3.79 4.62
C VAL A 857 -3.16 3.39 5.28
N GLU A 858 -3.13 2.49 6.27
CA GLU A 858 -4.33 2.01 6.95
C GLU A 858 -5.08 3.17 7.62
N ARG A 859 -4.36 4.07 8.33
CA ARG A 859 -4.94 5.28 8.92
C ARG A 859 -5.50 6.23 7.86
N ALA A 860 -4.76 6.48 6.79
CA ALA A 860 -5.20 7.37 5.71
C ALA A 860 -6.45 6.82 4.99
N ASN A 861 -6.63 5.49 5.00
CA ASN A 861 -7.75 4.84 4.33
C ASN A 861 -9.01 4.76 5.21
N VAL A 862 -8.95 5.06 6.51
CA VAL A 862 -10.10 5.10 7.42
C VAL A 862 -11.30 5.88 6.87
N PRO A 863 -11.14 7.14 6.40
CA PRO A 863 -12.25 7.92 5.84
C PRO A 863 -12.75 7.40 4.48
N LEU A 864 -11.94 6.64 3.74
CA LEU A 864 -12.21 6.28 2.34
C LEU A 864 -12.73 4.86 2.17
N GLY A 865 -12.28 3.92 3.01
CA GLY A 865 -12.64 2.51 2.94
C GLY A 865 -12.30 1.87 1.60
N LEU A 866 -11.21 2.29 0.94
CA LEU A 866 -10.77 1.68 -0.32
C LEU A 866 -10.29 0.25 -0.06
N SER A 867 -10.57 -0.66 -1.00
CA SER A 867 -9.91 -1.96 -0.99
C SER A 867 -8.47 -1.76 -1.47
N ILE A 868 -7.50 -2.05 -0.62
CA ILE A 868 -6.07 -1.82 -0.89
C ILE A 868 -5.32 -3.16 -0.91
N SER A 869 -4.44 -3.32 -1.90
CA SER A 869 -3.44 -4.38 -1.97
C SER A 869 -2.05 -3.76 -1.78
N LEU A 870 -1.29 -4.28 -0.81
CA LEU A 870 0.05 -3.80 -0.48
C LEU A 870 1.11 -4.69 -1.14
N GLN A 871 2.04 -4.09 -1.88
CA GLN A 871 3.16 -4.78 -2.53
C GLN A 871 4.51 -4.31 -1.98
N ASN A 872 5.33 -5.27 -1.55
CA ASN A 872 6.59 -5.00 -0.87
C ASN A 872 7.73 -4.55 -1.79
N ASP A 873 7.68 -4.86 -3.08
CA ASP A 873 8.75 -4.53 -4.02
C ASP A 873 8.96 -3.01 -4.14
N SER A 874 10.21 -2.60 -4.06
CA SER A 874 10.64 -1.19 -4.16
C SER A 874 11.49 -0.91 -5.41
N TYR A 875 11.82 -1.94 -6.22
CA TYR A 875 12.47 -1.78 -7.52
C TYR A 875 11.42 -1.63 -8.63
N LEU A 876 10.81 -0.45 -8.71
CA LEU A 876 9.70 -0.16 -9.61
C LEU A 876 10.18 0.44 -10.95
N PRO A 877 9.47 0.21 -12.07
CA PRO A 877 9.80 0.84 -13.36
C PRO A 877 9.20 2.25 -13.47
N THR A 878 9.46 3.14 -12.51
CA THR A 878 8.95 4.52 -12.43
C THR A 878 10.00 5.42 -11.75
N ASP A 879 9.81 6.74 -11.80
CA ASP A 879 10.63 7.77 -11.17
C ASP A 879 10.90 7.51 -9.67
N ALA A 880 9.97 6.87 -8.96
CA ALA A 880 10.14 6.51 -7.55
C ALA A 880 11.41 5.69 -7.29
N SER A 881 11.83 4.84 -8.22
CA SER A 881 13.01 3.99 -8.05
C SER A 881 14.31 4.78 -7.94
N VAL A 882 14.39 5.96 -8.57
CA VAL A 882 15.56 6.83 -8.43
C VAL A 882 15.73 7.25 -6.97
N PHE A 883 14.63 7.57 -6.28
CA PHE A 883 14.66 7.95 -4.87
C PHE A 883 15.02 6.76 -3.96
N PHE A 884 14.42 5.59 -4.21
CA PHE A 884 14.70 4.38 -3.42
C PHE A 884 16.17 3.94 -3.50
N LEU A 885 16.76 3.99 -4.70
CA LEU A 885 18.16 3.65 -4.93
C LEU A 885 19.13 4.59 -4.20
N HIS A 886 18.65 5.78 -3.82
CA HIS A 886 19.41 6.81 -3.09
C HIS A 886 18.94 6.96 -1.63
N GLY A 887 18.33 5.92 -1.05
CA GLY A 887 18.06 5.83 0.38
C GLY A 887 16.79 6.54 0.87
N VAL A 888 15.89 6.94 -0.03
CA VAL A 888 14.62 7.60 0.32
C VAL A 888 13.46 6.58 0.31
N PRO A 889 12.64 6.51 1.37
CA PRO A 889 11.42 5.70 1.38
C PRO A 889 10.44 6.12 0.27
N ILE A 890 9.82 5.14 -0.39
CA ILE A 890 8.89 5.39 -1.50
C ILE A 890 7.54 4.72 -1.30
N LEU A 891 6.47 5.35 -1.79
CA LEU A 891 5.14 4.78 -1.88
C LEU A 891 4.53 5.16 -3.22
N SER A 892 4.16 4.17 -4.04
CA SER A 892 3.58 4.41 -5.37
C SER A 892 2.15 3.90 -5.41
N ALA A 893 1.21 4.77 -5.79
CA ALA A 893 -0.16 4.37 -6.08
C ALA A 893 -0.26 3.84 -7.52
N PHE A 894 -0.93 2.71 -7.71
CA PHE A 894 -1.04 2.06 -9.00
C PHE A 894 -2.41 1.38 -9.17
N THR A 895 -3.04 1.56 -10.34
CA THR A 895 -4.38 1.00 -10.60
C THR A 895 -4.39 -0.21 -11.54
N GLY A 896 -3.22 -0.74 -11.86
CA GLY A 896 -3.09 -1.96 -12.66
C GLY A 896 -2.76 -1.71 -14.13
N ASN A 897 -2.23 -2.74 -14.79
CA ASN A 897 -1.93 -2.69 -16.22
C ASN A 897 -3.20 -2.91 -17.07
N HIS A 898 -3.23 -2.36 -18.28
CA HIS A 898 -4.31 -2.57 -19.24
C HIS A 898 -3.79 -2.62 -20.69
N GLY A 899 -4.59 -3.18 -21.60
CA GLY A 899 -4.18 -3.47 -22.99
C GLY A 899 -4.02 -2.25 -23.91
N GLU A 900 -4.25 -1.05 -23.40
CA GLU A 900 -4.06 0.21 -24.13
C GLU A 900 -2.85 1.01 -23.69
N TYR A 901 -2.14 0.54 -22.66
CA TYR A 901 -0.86 1.08 -22.24
C TYR A 901 0.07 1.26 -23.45
N HIS A 902 0.72 2.43 -23.55
CA HIS A 902 1.62 2.79 -24.65
C HIS A 902 0.99 2.69 -26.06
N THR A 903 -0.33 2.87 -26.18
CA THR A 903 -1.04 2.91 -27.47
C THR A 903 -1.81 4.20 -27.69
N PRO A 904 -2.14 4.57 -28.94
CA PRO A 904 -3.04 5.69 -29.23
C PRO A 904 -4.45 5.55 -28.64
N ARG A 905 -4.80 4.35 -28.14
CA ARG A 905 -6.11 4.05 -27.54
C ARG A 905 -6.15 4.32 -26.03
N ASP A 906 -5.07 4.79 -25.42
CA ASP A 906 -5.11 5.25 -24.03
C ASP A 906 -5.70 6.67 -23.97
N THR A 907 -7.04 6.73 -23.93
CA THR A 907 -7.81 7.97 -24.11
C THR A 907 -8.65 8.34 -22.87
N PRO A 908 -8.98 9.64 -22.67
CA PRO A 908 -9.67 10.13 -21.48
C PRO A 908 -11.00 9.46 -21.15
N GLU A 909 -11.73 8.94 -22.15
CA GLU A 909 -13.05 8.34 -21.97
C GLU A 909 -13.00 7.01 -21.23
N LYS A 910 -11.80 6.44 -21.06
CA LYS A 910 -11.59 5.14 -20.40
C LYS A 910 -11.20 5.25 -18.93
N LEU A 911 -11.04 6.46 -18.41
CA LEU A 911 -10.61 6.70 -17.04
C LEU A 911 -11.79 6.65 -16.06
N ASN A 912 -11.49 6.17 -14.86
CA ASN A 912 -12.36 6.31 -13.69
C ASN A 912 -11.98 7.57 -12.90
N TYR A 913 -12.64 8.69 -13.19
CA TYR A 913 -12.37 9.98 -12.54
C TYR A 913 -12.71 10.02 -11.05
N GLU A 914 -13.73 9.27 -10.62
CA GLU A 914 -14.02 9.10 -9.19
C GLU A 914 -12.89 8.33 -8.50
N GLY A 915 -12.35 7.32 -9.18
CA GLY A 915 -11.17 6.57 -8.76
C GLY A 915 -9.94 7.46 -8.61
N ILE A 916 -9.61 8.28 -9.62
CA ILE A 916 -8.48 9.24 -9.56
C ILE A 916 -8.60 10.13 -8.32
N SER A 917 -9.80 10.66 -8.08
CA SER A 917 -10.06 11.58 -6.96
C SER A 917 -9.92 10.87 -5.61
N LYS A 918 -10.40 9.63 -5.49
CA LYS A 918 -10.24 8.80 -4.29
C LYS A 918 -8.78 8.45 -4.01
N VAL A 919 -8.00 8.11 -5.04
CA VAL A 919 -6.56 7.82 -4.92
C VAL A 919 -5.79 9.07 -4.52
N ALA A 920 -6.06 10.22 -5.16
CA ALA A 920 -5.47 11.50 -4.81
C ALA A 920 -5.78 11.88 -3.35
N ARG A 921 -7.02 11.67 -2.89
CA ARG A 921 -7.41 11.92 -1.51
C ARG A 921 -6.66 11.01 -0.52
N LEU A 922 -6.55 9.71 -0.81
CA LEU A 922 -5.78 8.77 0.02
C LEU A 922 -4.32 9.23 0.16
N MET A 923 -3.67 9.51 -0.97
CA MET A 923 -2.25 9.89 -1.00
C MET A 923 -2.02 11.27 -0.37
N SER A 924 -2.99 12.18 -0.46
CA SER A 924 -2.97 13.46 0.27
C SER A 924 -3.03 13.25 1.79
N LEU A 925 -3.89 12.34 2.28
CA LEU A 925 -3.96 11.99 3.70
C LEU A 925 -2.66 11.33 4.20
N VAL A 926 -2.05 10.46 3.40
CA VAL A 926 -0.70 9.93 3.70
C VAL A 926 0.33 11.06 3.76
N CYS A 927 0.31 12.00 2.80
CA CYS A 927 1.20 13.15 2.78
C CYS A 927 1.04 14.02 4.03
N ARG A 928 -0.19 14.33 4.45
CA ARG A 928 -0.48 15.06 5.70
C ARG A 928 0.12 14.39 6.92
N GLN A 929 -0.01 13.07 7.04
CA GLN A 929 0.59 12.30 8.14
C GLN A 929 2.12 12.36 8.12
N LEU A 930 2.76 12.34 6.95
CA LEU A 930 4.21 12.50 6.83
C LEU A 930 4.68 13.91 7.21
N ILE A 931 3.87 14.93 6.96
CA ILE A 931 4.16 16.33 7.33
C ILE A 931 4.06 16.52 8.84
N SER A 932 3.02 15.97 9.47
CA SER A 932 2.76 16.14 10.91
C SER A 932 3.58 15.22 11.81
N ALA A 933 4.13 14.12 11.29
CA ALA A 933 4.95 13.19 12.06
C ALA A 933 6.20 13.86 12.65
N GLU A 934 6.57 13.51 13.88
CA GLU A 934 7.81 14.03 14.50
C GLU A 934 9.05 13.54 13.73
N LYS A 935 9.07 12.26 13.34
CA LYS A 935 10.20 11.61 12.64
C LYS A 935 9.80 11.18 11.23
N PRO A 936 10.72 11.25 10.26
CA PRO A 936 10.46 10.73 8.91
C PRO A 936 10.33 9.20 8.95
N PRO A 937 9.67 8.58 7.95
CA PRO A 937 9.61 7.14 7.85
C PRO A 937 11.02 6.54 7.72
N GLN A 938 11.26 5.42 8.38
CA GLN A 938 12.56 4.75 8.34
C GLN A 938 12.79 4.11 6.98
N TYR A 939 13.95 4.33 6.36
CA TYR A 939 14.35 3.61 5.15
C TYR A 939 14.71 2.15 5.45
N ALA A 940 14.21 1.24 4.62
CA ALA A 940 14.56 -0.17 4.61
C ALA A 940 15.16 -0.56 3.25
N ALA A 941 16.44 -0.94 3.26
CA ALA A 941 17.11 -1.44 2.06
C ALA A 941 16.57 -2.82 1.66
N GLN A 942 16.56 -3.10 0.36
CA GLN A 942 16.18 -4.40 -0.19
C GLN A 942 17.30 -4.96 -1.07
N GLU A 943 17.50 -6.27 -1.03
CA GLU A 943 18.42 -6.94 -1.94
C GLU A 943 17.98 -6.70 -3.39
N ARG A 944 18.94 -6.35 -4.24
CA ARG A 944 18.69 -6.27 -5.68
C ARG A 944 18.25 -7.65 -6.16
N PRO A 945 17.15 -7.76 -6.93
CA PRO A 945 16.82 -8.99 -7.62
C PRO A 945 18.05 -9.52 -8.38
N ALA A 946 18.33 -10.82 -8.31
CA ALA A 946 19.51 -11.42 -8.92
C ALA A 946 19.64 -10.99 -10.40
N GLU A 947 20.85 -10.60 -10.82
CA GLU A 947 21.16 -10.05 -12.15
C GLU A 947 20.86 -11.03 -13.30
N GLY A 948 19.58 -11.10 -13.67
CA GLY A 948 19.05 -11.74 -14.87
C GLY A 948 17.95 -10.91 -15.54
N GLN A 949 17.60 -9.77 -14.97
CA GLN A 949 16.45 -8.93 -15.35
C GLN A 949 16.86 -7.68 -16.16
N ARG A 950 17.39 -7.87 -17.37
CA ARG A 950 17.37 -6.81 -18.40
C ARG A 950 16.40 -7.22 -19.50
N ARG A 951 15.36 -6.42 -19.73
CA ARG A 951 14.39 -6.58 -20.83
C ARG A 951 15.15 -6.76 -22.15
N ALA A 952 15.14 -7.96 -22.71
CA ALA A 952 15.48 -8.21 -24.10
C ALA A 952 14.20 -8.17 -24.95
N ALA A 953 14.28 -7.68 -26.19
CA ALA A 953 13.13 -7.53 -27.06
C ALA A 953 12.43 -8.88 -27.34
N LEU A 954 11.14 -8.97 -26.99
CA LEU A 954 10.29 -10.15 -27.16
C LEU A 954 10.02 -10.43 -28.65
N ARG A 955 10.61 -11.51 -29.19
CA ARG A 955 10.54 -11.91 -30.62
C ARG A 955 9.28 -12.73 -30.97
N ALA A 956 8.63 -13.36 -29.98
CA ALA A 956 7.48 -14.25 -30.16
C ALA A 956 6.20 -13.70 -29.49
N TRP A 957 5.06 -13.90 -30.13
CA TRP A 957 3.74 -13.46 -29.68
C TRP A 957 2.79 -14.65 -29.49
N LEU A 958 2.21 -14.80 -28.29
CA LEU A 958 1.19 -15.82 -28.02
C LEU A 958 -0.24 -15.29 -28.08
N GLY A 959 -0.45 -13.98 -28.01
CA GLY A 959 -1.80 -13.41 -27.92
C GLY A 959 -2.51 -13.74 -26.61
N THR A 960 -1.77 -14.00 -25.54
CA THR A 960 -2.26 -14.14 -24.16
C THR A 960 -2.26 -12.79 -23.46
N VAL A 961 -3.20 -12.58 -22.54
CA VAL A 961 -3.30 -11.38 -21.70
C VAL A 961 -3.21 -11.83 -20.24
N PRO A 962 -2.04 -11.69 -19.60
CA PRO A 962 -1.89 -12.02 -18.19
C PRO A 962 -2.70 -11.09 -17.29
N ASP A 963 -3.17 -11.63 -16.17
CA ASP A 963 -3.75 -10.90 -15.05
C ASP A 963 -2.65 -10.62 -14.01
N TYR A 964 -2.36 -9.34 -13.77
CA TYR A 964 -1.27 -8.89 -12.90
C TYR A 964 -1.75 -8.58 -11.47
N ALA A 965 -3.03 -8.80 -11.16
CA ALA A 965 -3.61 -8.53 -9.84
C ALA A 965 -3.46 -9.69 -8.82
N GLN A 966 -2.79 -10.80 -9.21
CA GLN A 966 -2.66 -12.00 -8.38
C GLN A 966 -1.28 -12.09 -7.72
N SER A 967 -1.24 -12.26 -6.39
CA SER A 967 0.00 -12.42 -5.61
C SER A 967 0.24 -13.85 -5.07
N ASP A 968 -0.77 -14.72 -5.04
CA ASP A 968 -0.72 -15.93 -4.18
C ASP A 968 -0.94 -17.28 -4.92
N LEU A 969 -0.98 -17.29 -6.25
CA LEU A 969 -1.23 -18.51 -7.04
C LEU A 969 0.03 -18.91 -7.83
N ALA A 970 0.43 -20.18 -7.74
CA ALA A 970 1.52 -20.70 -8.57
C ALA A 970 1.05 -20.82 -10.04
N GLY A 971 1.53 -19.91 -10.89
CA GLY A 971 1.17 -19.79 -12.30
C GLY A 971 0.74 -18.39 -12.70
N VAL A 972 0.37 -18.20 -13.97
CA VAL A 972 -0.10 -16.90 -14.49
C VAL A 972 -1.54 -17.00 -14.94
N LEU A 973 -2.45 -16.37 -14.20
CA LEU A 973 -3.84 -16.22 -14.61
C LEU A 973 -3.92 -15.35 -15.87
N LEU A 974 -4.77 -15.76 -16.81
CA LEU A 974 -5.08 -14.98 -17.99
C LEU A 974 -6.39 -14.21 -17.78
N SER A 975 -6.32 -12.89 -17.80
CA SER A 975 -7.51 -12.03 -17.88
C SER A 975 -8.21 -12.19 -19.24
N GLY A 976 -7.47 -12.59 -20.27
CA GLY A 976 -8.02 -12.87 -21.58
C GLY A 976 -7.02 -13.43 -22.59
N VAL A 977 -7.51 -13.61 -23.82
CA VAL A 977 -6.70 -13.92 -25.00
C VAL A 977 -7.11 -12.99 -26.14
N ALA A 978 -6.14 -12.56 -26.95
CA ALA A 978 -6.37 -11.74 -28.13
C ALA A 978 -7.18 -12.52 -29.18
N LYS A 979 -8.25 -11.91 -29.66
CA LYS A 979 -9.13 -12.46 -30.69
C LYS A 979 -8.35 -12.74 -31.99
N GLY A 980 -8.43 -13.97 -32.50
CA GLY A 980 -7.66 -14.47 -33.64
C GLY A 980 -6.18 -14.78 -33.36
N GLY A 981 -5.73 -14.61 -32.11
CA GLY A 981 -4.35 -14.83 -31.68
C GLY A 981 -3.99 -16.32 -31.50
N PRO A 982 -2.68 -16.65 -31.43
CA PRO A 982 -2.22 -18.02 -31.26
C PRO A 982 -2.84 -18.77 -30.08
N ALA A 983 -2.96 -18.12 -28.92
CA ALA A 983 -3.55 -18.70 -27.73
C ALA A 983 -5.02 -19.05 -27.92
N GLU A 984 -5.83 -18.14 -28.47
CA GLU A 984 -7.25 -18.41 -28.76
C GLU A 984 -7.42 -19.55 -29.78
N LYS A 985 -6.61 -19.56 -30.85
CA LYS A 985 -6.60 -20.63 -31.86
C LYS A 985 -6.24 -21.99 -31.29
N SER A 986 -5.41 -22.03 -30.24
CA SER A 986 -5.02 -23.25 -29.55
C SER A 986 -6.02 -23.73 -28.49
N GLY A 987 -7.07 -22.95 -28.19
CA GLY A 987 -8.11 -23.31 -27.21
C GLY A 987 -7.87 -22.79 -25.79
N VAL A 988 -6.81 -21.99 -25.58
CA VAL A 988 -6.55 -21.23 -24.35
C VAL A 988 -7.53 -20.06 -24.26
N LYS A 989 -8.05 -19.78 -23.07
CA LYS A 989 -9.11 -18.79 -22.82
C LYS A 989 -8.76 -17.89 -21.65
N GLY A 990 -9.46 -16.76 -21.53
CA GLY A 990 -9.48 -16.00 -20.28
C GLY A 990 -10.04 -16.85 -19.14
N GLY A 991 -9.46 -16.73 -17.94
CA GLY A 991 -9.70 -17.56 -16.77
C GLY A 991 -8.73 -18.74 -16.61
N ASP A 992 -7.89 -19.02 -17.60
CA ASP A 992 -6.86 -20.07 -17.51
C ASP A 992 -5.65 -19.62 -16.68
N VAL A 993 -5.11 -20.50 -15.83
CA VAL A 993 -3.85 -20.26 -15.14
C VAL A 993 -2.73 -21.04 -15.84
N ILE A 994 -1.80 -20.36 -16.49
CA ILE A 994 -0.65 -21.00 -17.14
C ILE A 994 0.31 -21.51 -16.07
N VAL A 995 0.50 -22.82 -16.01
CA VAL A 995 1.40 -23.50 -15.06
C VAL A 995 2.63 -24.09 -15.74
N LYS A 996 2.60 -24.24 -17.07
CA LYS A 996 3.75 -24.67 -17.86
C LYS A 996 3.73 -24.09 -19.27
N LEU A 997 4.86 -23.68 -19.80
CA LEU A 997 5.01 -23.24 -21.19
C LEU A 997 6.34 -23.71 -21.76
N ALA A 998 6.32 -24.35 -22.92
CA ALA A 998 7.49 -24.89 -23.62
C ALA A 998 8.40 -25.75 -22.71
N GLY A 999 7.79 -26.62 -21.88
CA GLY A 999 8.55 -27.49 -20.97
C GLY A 999 8.90 -26.84 -19.62
N LYS A 1000 8.82 -25.52 -19.48
CA LYS A 1000 9.16 -24.78 -18.25
C LYS A 1000 7.95 -24.62 -17.34
N LYS A 1001 8.16 -24.85 -16.04
CA LYS A 1001 7.18 -24.54 -15.00
C LYS A 1001 7.03 -23.02 -14.89
N ILE A 1002 5.80 -22.55 -14.76
CA ILE A 1002 5.46 -21.14 -14.60
C ILE A 1002 4.90 -20.98 -13.19
N GLU A 1003 5.59 -20.22 -12.34
CA GLU A 1003 5.15 -19.94 -10.97
C GLU A 1003 4.69 -18.50 -10.82
N ASN A 1004 5.26 -17.58 -11.59
CA ASN A 1004 4.91 -16.16 -11.61
C ASN A 1004 5.01 -15.54 -13.02
N ILE A 1005 4.69 -14.25 -13.10
CA ILE A 1005 4.62 -13.50 -14.36
C ILE A 1005 5.98 -13.28 -15.05
N TYR A 1006 7.07 -13.28 -14.29
CA TYR A 1006 8.42 -13.18 -14.85
C TYR A 1006 8.82 -14.49 -15.51
N ASP A 1007 8.50 -15.64 -14.90
CA ASP A 1007 8.71 -16.96 -15.51
C ASP A 1007 7.96 -17.09 -16.83
N TYR A 1008 6.75 -16.54 -16.87
CA TYR A 1008 5.91 -16.53 -18.06
C TYR A 1008 6.48 -15.66 -19.18
N THR A 1009 6.88 -14.44 -18.84
CA THR A 1009 7.51 -13.51 -19.80
C THR A 1009 8.79 -14.13 -20.36
N TYR A 1010 9.60 -14.75 -19.51
CA TYR A 1010 10.80 -15.48 -19.91
C TYR A 1010 10.54 -16.72 -20.76
N ALA A 1011 9.48 -17.47 -20.44
CA ALA A 1011 9.08 -18.61 -21.25
C ALA A 1011 8.65 -18.17 -22.65
N ILE A 1012 7.97 -17.02 -22.79
CA ILE A 1012 7.64 -16.42 -24.09
C ILE A 1012 8.90 -16.01 -24.87
N GLU A 1013 9.90 -15.42 -24.22
CA GLU A 1013 11.17 -15.04 -24.85
C GLU A 1013 11.89 -16.22 -25.50
N SER A 1014 11.74 -17.42 -24.93
CA SER A 1014 12.36 -18.65 -25.43
C SER A 1014 11.64 -19.31 -26.62
N LEU A 1015 10.48 -18.79 -27.02
CA LEU A 1015 9.66 -19.37 -28.08
C LEU A 1015 10.16 -18.99 -29.48
N LYS A 1016 10.06 -19.94 -30.41
CA LYS A 1016 10.31 -19.69 -31.84
C LYS A 1016 8.99 -19.44 -32.56
N SER A 1017 8.89 -18.30 -33.25
CA SER A 1017 7.74 -18.00 -34.11
C SER A 1017 7.56 -19.08 -35.18
N GLY A 1018 6.32 -19.54 -35.39
CA GLY A 1018 5.97 -20.61 -36.33
C GLY A 1018 6.30 -22.03 -35.86
N GLN A 1019 6.91 -22.21 -34.68
CA GLN A 1019 7.20 -23.54 -34.11
C GLN A 1019 6.18 -23.89 -33.03
N GLU A 1020 5.43 -24.96 -33.21
CA GLU A 1020 4.43 -25.42 -32.24
C GLU A 1020 5.09 -25.80 -30.90
N THR A 1021 4.52 -25.31 -29.80
CA THR A 1021 4.99 -25.53 -28.43
C THR A 1021 3.84 -25.96 -27.52
N GLU A 1022 4.16 -26.65 -26.44
CA GLU A 1022 3.18 -27.05 -25.42
C GLU A 1022 2.92 -25.92 -24.43
N ILE A 1023 1.65 -25.64 -24.15
CA ILE A 1023 1.20 -24.77 -23.07
C ILE A 1023 0.25 -25.56 -22.17
N VAL A 1024 0.55 -25.63 -20.87
CA VAL A 1024 -0.29 -26.31 -19.87
C VAL A 1024 -0.91 -25.24 -18.99
N VAL A 1025 -2.23 -25.31 -18.87
CA VAL A 1025 -3.03 -24.40 -18.06
C VAL A 1025 -3.90 -25.17 -17.08
N THR A 1026 -4.19 -24.56 -15.94
CA THR A 1026 -5.20 -25.03 -14.99
C THR A 1026 -6.49 -24.29 -15.24
N ARG A 1027 -7.57 -25.03 -15.51
CA ARG A 1027 -8.94 -24.52 -15.69
C ARG A 1027 -9.85 -25.31 -14.75
N ASP A 1028 -10.59 -24.61 -13.89
CA ASP A 1028 -11.50 -25.22 -12.88
C ASP A 1028 -10.80 -26.31 -12.02
N GLY A 1029 -9.54 -26.09 -11.67
CA GLY A 1029 -8.72 -27.01 -10.86
C GLY A 1029 -8.21 -28.25 -11.61
N ARG A 1030 -8.33 -28.32 -12.94
CA ARG A 1030 -7.80 -29.41 -13.78
C ARG A 1030 -6.73 -28.90 -14.73
N GLU A 1031 -5.62 -29.63 -14.85
CA GLU A 1031 -4.57 -29.34 -15.83
C GLU A 1031 -5.00 -29.77 -17.24
N LEU A 1032 -4.88 -28.86 -18.20
CA LEU A 1032 -5.17 -29.05 -19.61
C LEU A 1032 -3.93 -28.65 -20.42
N SER A 1033 -3.50 -29.52 -21.33
CA SER A 1033 -2.38 -29.25 -22.24
C SER A 1033 -2.89 -28.90 -23.64
N PHE A 1034 -2.35 -27.81 -24.20
CA PHE A 1034 -2.64 -27.33 -25.54
C PHE A 1034 -1.35 -27.19 -26.36
N ARG A 1035 -1.50 -27.22 -27.69
CA ARG A 1035 -0.43 -26.96 -28.64
C ARG A 1035 -0.64 -25.59 -29.24
N VAL A 1036 0.27 -24.65 -28.96
CA VAL A 1036 0.21 -23.27 -29.44
C VAL A 1036 1.35 -23.02 -30.41
N THR A 1037 1.06 -22.38 -31.54
CA THR A 1037 2.08 -21.97 -32.53
C THR A 1037 2.28 -20.45 -32.41
N PRO A 1038 3.36 -19.98 -31.77
CA PRO A 1038 3.61 -18.55 -31.54
C PRO A 1038 3.73 -17.78 -32.86
N GLY A 1039 3.23 -16.55 -32.90
CA GLY A 1039 3.39 -15.60 -34.01
C GLY A 1039 4.64 -14.73 -33.87
N SER A 1040 4.98 -13.98 -34.92
CA SER A 1040 6.04 -12.95 -34.91
C SER A 1040 5.51 -11.64 -34.35
N ARG A 1041 6.34 -10.86 -33.62
CA ARG A 1041 6.06 -9.45 -33.29
C ARG A 1041 6.58 -8.46 -34.34
N ASP A 1042 7.45 -8.91 -35.26
CA ASP A 1042 8.02 -8.14 -36.38
C ASP A 1042 7.35 -8.46 -37.74
#